data_AF-A0A1Y4IT01-F1
#
_entry.id   AF-A0A1Y4IT01-F1
#
_cell.length_a   1.000
_cell.length_b   1.000
_cell.length_c   1.000
_cell.angle_alpha   90.00
_cell.angle_beta   90.00
_cell.angle_gamma   90.00
#
_symmetry.space_group_name_H-M   'P 1'
#
loop_
_entity.id
_entity.type
_entity.pdbx_description
1 polymer ?
#
loop_
_entity_poly.entity_id
_entity_poly.type
_entity_poly.pdbx_seq_one_letter_code
_entity_poly.pdbx_strand_id
1 'polypeptide(L)'
;MNKKFSTLLAGMALLSAMSVNAQVQPGVVIPVESGVTNIPRLAEMASLQGKKLKLGVNEELYQLQVKYGPSQTLTGVLAMDEDGKLYVADPETLDATGMANTLWCVTVSAQENGQAPKFDFENRATGMILDIATNNITAVDTPVDAIVGGDVSGWAFSRSYESLEVDKALFSYISAEEILGIKVADNGTVQVAKVKANEYNRDENKYSTTNNYFSEFSLYSPAEFYLTATELNTIFGTYNDEKHGIKLGFDKDVLGTDIPNPFNAQSFYATQASWASGTLADDGAGNTPAVSRVPYLNVRQKDKEAYLRVDTAYTNEKGVPFLAYKWVSEWKDVNSTSTSNTEVEYDDASQYLMRSNLKNQYKFLFVYTPKNDNLKIYIHTVTNKDINDADAYWYSTTTKGSNWRVSLQDLIANQTRILTVDEKQQNTTITLGYKSCGAVTPTRTSLADGVYFIQNSKGQYLASPIHKNGGIEWVTVNDKQDVNHMPAFQWVVLKTNPADKNNVSSIQIWNREFATKGVNSAASIQLNTPADKDYYYVTKDVTVDGSTKLIANDKLTIKEVEAKYQSDKYLGYKKIAKNDLLVNKYTFNYYHPYSSDKFIAQSEKDSVLTVLDGKDAFVLDTVQYNRATGADEAYGYVILSKDIQKRLPNLVQLYRTVYTAMKGDLNWAINKEDKFNVSKYFGATAEENTKATPFFFKENNCIDGVHYYAILSTQWDSNKKVYTIVERDNDKAGVSDYDGNATLKAQILSETRTSAFAIAPDNSPLYRRFNNVALGESATDAADSLVFVEKYRKEYLMDEMNPSFMDKDNEVDYLGIWSKEHAKGNLAMRVDTAWLNRGAGNVKPQYLISVARDDQGAIETIPCDEADDKHFYIDEKGNAHKTDKWNCQHAKQGRAGFAYGKYLVSFADSARMEDSQKQPWMDIVNGYTRVGFVKAVHAGDSLFILVNEFKNMKPADLDTAEIVKAYKAAKINTQYIVNLQGDQHKNVTWSFRYVNPENAGKVTEEGDDNAFMFESNVYTDSQTSTPSVDYAEGAEKNIPLGNVHAKLNNAIAPMYAAWLKMQNGCLVLTRYDSDFNSSKTGGDAALVFNVAQKTDEDGMVTSNDEVSVEGVSVVSGNGAVTVQGAAGKSVVITNILGKVVAETILTSDNATISVPAGIVAVAVDGEEAVKVVVK
;
A
#
# COMPACT_ATOMS: atom_id res chain seq x y z
N MET A 1 -0.10 67.74 -21.13
CA MET A 1 -0.18 69.11 -21.68
C MET A 1 -1.60 69.37 -22.18
N ASN A 2 -2.16 70.53 -21.81
CA ASN A 2 -3.46 71.13 -22.18
C ASN A 2 -4.75 70.43 -21.68
N LYS A 3 -5.31 70.82 -20.51
CA LYS A 3 -6.26 71.95 -20.23
C LYS A 3 -7.69 71.61 -20.71
N LYS A 4 -8.79 71.63 -19.94
CA LYS A 4 -9.21 72.42 -18.76
C LYS A 4 -10.30 71.71 -17.93
N PHE A 5 -10.42 72.12 -16.67
CA PHE A 5 -11.57 71.97 -15.75
C PHE A 5 -12.86 72.64 -16.27
N SER A 6 -14.02 72.09 -15.90
CA SER A 6 -15.13 72.88 -15.34
C SER A 6 -16.15 72.00 -14.59
N THR A 7 -16.34 72.33 -13.32
CA THR A 7 -17.47 71.96 -12.46
C THR A 7 -18.64 72.90 -12.76
N LEU A 8 -19.90 72.42 -12.70
CA LEU A 8 -21.04 72.96 -11.93
C LEU A 8 -22.42 72.70 -12.58
N LEU A 9 -23.33 72.21 -11.72
CA LEU A 9 -24.75 72.50 -11.59
C LEU A 9 -25.84 71.66 -12.32
N ALA A 10 -26.51 70.90 -11.46
CA ALA A 10 -27.89 70.43 -11.45
C ALA A 10 -28.94 71.25 -12.23
N GLY A 11 -29.92 70.54 -12.80
CA GLY A 11 -31.21 71.12 -13.18
C GLY A 11 -32.05 70.24 -14.13
N MET A 12 -33.03 69.54 -13.56
CA MET A 12 -34.30 69.10 -14.17
C MET A 12 -34.29 68.07 -15.31
N ALA A 13 -34.81 66.88 -15.01
CA ALA A 13 -35.71 66.15 -15.91
C ALA A 13 -36.61 65.18 -15.09
N LEU A 14 -37.66 65.74 -14.49
CA LEU A 14 -38.87 65.02 -14.09
C LEU A 14 -39.79 65.00 -15.32
N LEU A 15 -40.12 63.82 -15.83
CA LEU A 15 -41.37 63.43 -16.52
C LEU A 15 -41.12 62.19 -17.39
N SER A 16 -41.54 61.02 -16.91
CA SER A 16 -41.80 59.86 -17.78
C SER A 16 -43.17 59.28 -17.46
N ALA A 17 -44.08 59.56 -18.40
CA ALA A 17 -45.29 58.89 -18.82
C ALA A 17 -45.91 57.80 -17.92
N MET A 18 -47.18 58.02 -17.58
CA MET A 18 -48.12 56.99 -17.16
C MET A 18 -48.60 56.19 -18.37
N SER A 19 -48.58 54.86 -18.27
CA SER A 19 -49.46 53.98 -19.03
C SER A 19 -50.20 53.07 -18.05
N VAL A 20 -51.48 53.37 -17.87
CA VAL A 20 -52.47 52.56 -17.17
C VAL A 20 -52.87 51.41 -18.09
N ASN A 21 -52.66 50.18 -17.64
CA ASN A 21 -53.54 49.02 -17.88
C ASN A 21 -53.02 47.85 -17.03
N ALA A 22 -53.48 47.78 -15.78
CA ALA A 22 -53.36 46.58 -14.95
C ALA A 22 -54.63 45.75 -15.12
N GLN A 23 -54.53 44.67 -15.89
CA GLN A 23 -55.51 43.60 -15.87
C GLN A 23 -55.28 42.81 -14.57
N VAL A 24 -56.26 42.85 -13.67
CA VAL A 24 -56.21 42.23 -12.34
C VAL A 24 -56.25 40.70 -12.50
N GLN A 25 -55.17 40.01 -12.10
CA GLN A 25 -55.18 38.57 -11.82
C GLN A 25 -55.71 38.33 -10.39
N PRO A 26 -56.35 37.18 -10.08
CA PRO A 26 -57.05 36.98 -8.81
C PRO A 26 -56.04 36.88 -7.66
N GLY A 27 -56.07 37.87 -6.77
CA GLY A 27 -55.22 37.90 -5.58
C GLY A 27 -55.59 36.82 -4.56
N VAL A 28 -54.56 36.23 -3.97
CA VAL A 28 -54.63 35.41 -2.75
C VAL A 28 -55.40 36.18 -1.69
N VAL A 29 -56.56 35.67 -1.28
CA VAL A 29 -57.36 36.23 -0.19
C VAL A 29 -56.78 35.75 1.14
N ILE A 30 -56.01 36.61 1.80
CA ILE A 30 -55.57 36.39 3.19
C ILE A 30 -56.74 36.81 4.10
N PRO A 31 -57.30 35.92 4.95
CA PRO A 31 -58.34 36.32 5.89
C PRO A 31 -57.73 37.24 6.96
N VAL A 32 -58.23 38.47 7.01
CA VAL A 32 -57.84 39.50 7.97
C VAL A 32 -58.75 39.39 9.20
N GLU A 33 -58.17 39.30 10.40
CA GLU A 33 -58.92 39.41 11.65
C GLU A 33 -59.45 40.85 11.80
N SER A 34 -60.68 41.04 12.32
CA SER A 34 -61.26 42.38 12.46
C SER A 34 -60.36 43.26 13.37
N GLY A 35 -59.66 44.23 12.78
CA GLY A 35 -58.81 45.19 13.51
C GLY A 35 -57.40 45.44 12.93
N VAL A 36 -56.90 44.60 12.01
CA VAL A 36 -55.62 44.84 11.32
C VAL A 36 -55.90 45.36 9.91
N THR A 37 -55.80 46.66 9.66
CA THR A 37 -56.26 47.21 8.38
C THR A 37 -55.28 47.12 7.22
N ASN A 38 -54.01 46.73 7.39
CA ASN A 38 -53.02 46.67 6.30
C ASN A 38 -51.81 45.77 6.61
N ILE A 39 -51.87 44.46 6.32
CA ILE A 39 -50.66 43.59 6.34
C ILE A 39 -49.70 44.09 5.23
N PRO A 40 -48.38 44.18 5.48
CA PRO A 40 -47.44 44.62 4.45
C PRO A 40 -47.52 43.73 3.20
N ARG A 41 -47.72 44.31 2.02
CA ARG A 41 -47.57 43.57 0.76
C ARG A 41 -46.08 43.25 0.57
N LEU A 42 -45.77 41.97 0.41
CA LEU A 42 -44.42 41.51 0.07
C LEU A 42 -44.05 42.03 -1.32
N ALA A 43 -42.82 42.50 -1.49
CA ALA A 43 -42.29 42.78 -2.82
C ALA A 43 -42.13 41.47 -3.61
N GLU A 44 -42.70 41.42 -4.82
CA GLU A 44 -42.56 40.29 -5.74
C GLU A 44 -41.17 40.28 -6.39
N MET A 45 -40.82 39.16 -7.04
CA MET A 45 -39.59 39.07 -7.84
C MET A 45 -39.55 40.18 -8.89
N ALA A 46 -38.38 40.79 -9.09
CA ALA A 46 -38.21 41.88 -10.06
C ALA A 46 -37.16 41.54 -11.13
N SER A 47 -37.54 41.66 -12.40
CA SER A 47 -36.65 41.40 -13.53
C SER A 47 -35.46 42.35 -13.53
N LEU A 48 -34.25 41.84 -13.80
CA LEU A 48 -33.04 42.63 -13.94
C LEU A 48 -32.73 43.01 -15.39
N GLN A 49 -33.72 42.94 -16.29
CA GLN A 49 -33.57 43.39 -17.68
C GLN A 49 -33.02 44.82 -17.75
N GLY A 50 -31.98 45.02 -18.57
CA GLY A 50 -31.34 46.33 -18.77
C GLY A 50 -30.55 46.84 -17.57
N LYS A 51 -30.39 46.04 -16.50
CA LYS A 51 -29.54 46.39 -15.35
C LYS A 51 -28.09 46.00 -15.61
N LYS A 52 -27.18 46.64 -14.87
CA LYS A 52 -25.74 46.41 -14.91
C LYS A 52 -25.30 45.55 -13.73
N LEU A 53 -24.49 44.52 -14.00
CA LEU A 53 -23.67 43.80 -13.01
C LEU A 53 -22.23 44.34 -13.02
N LYS A 54 -21.49 44.07 -11.95
CA LYS A 54 -20.06 44.36 -11.84
C LYS A 54 -19.26 43.19 -12.40
N LEU A 55 -18.07 43.47 -12.98
CA LEU A 55 -17.05 42.45 -13.21
C LEU A 55 -16.55 41.91 -11.87
N GLY A 56 -16.28 40.61 -11.82
CA GLY A 56 -15.97 39.88 -10.59
C GLY A 56 -17.24 39.47 -9.83
N VAL A 57 -17.08 39.24 -8.53
CA VAL A 57 -18.17 38.78 -7.64
C VAL A 57 -19.17 39.91 -7.41
N ASN A 58 -20.46 39.65 -7.63
CA ASN A 58 -21.53 40.58 -7.27
C ASN A 58 -22.01 40.29 -5.84
N GLU A 59 -22.31 41.34 -5.08
CA GLU A 59 -22.61 41.24 -3.65
C GLU A 59 -24.06 40.83 -3.35
N GLU A 60 -24.99 41.05 -4.29
CA GLU A 60 -26.43 40.76 -4.10
C GLU A 60 -26.76 39.29 -4.41
N LEU A 61 -27.84 38.79 -3.82
CA LEU A 61 -28.39 37.47 -4.13
C LEU A 61 -29.43 37.56 -5.26
N TYR A 62 -29.40 36.58 -6.17
CA TYR A 62 -30.21 36.54 -7.39
C TYR A 62 -30.98 35.23 -7.52
N GLN A 63 -32.03 35.21 -8.34
CA GLN A 63 -32.73 34.00 -8.77
C GLN A 63 -32.69 33.87 -10.29
N LEU A 64 -32.55 32.63 -10.77
CA LEU A 64 -32.60 32.29 -12.19
C LEU A 64 -34.00 31.77 -12.53
N GLN A 65 -34.85 32.64 -13.08
CA GLN A 65 -36.17 32.24 -13.57
C GLN A 65 -35.99 31.42 -14.86
N VAL A 66 -36.78 30.36 -15.01
CA VAL A 66 -36.81 29.48 -16.19
C VAL A 66 -38.24 29.22 -16.61
N LYS A 67 -38.46 29.14 -17.93
CA LYS A 67 -39.72 28.67 -18.52
C LYS A 67 -39.65 27.18 -18.79
N TYR A 68 -40.76 26.47 -18.58
CA TYR A 68 -40.87 25.03 -18.81
C TYR A 68 -42.31 24.58 -19.15
N GLY A 69 -42.46 23.28 -19.42
CA GLY A 69 -43.74 22.66 -19.80
C GLY A 69 -43.96 22.59 -21.32
N PRO A 70 -44.98 21.85 -21.78
CA PRO A 70 -45.21 21.53 -23.21
C PRO A 70 -45.40 22.76 -24.12
N SER A 71 -45.65 23.93 -23.54
CA SER A 71 -45.79 25.22 -24.24
C SER A 71 -44.89 26.32 -23.68
N GLN A 72 -43.94 25.99 -22.79
CA GLN A 72 -43.03 26.96 -22.13
C GLN A 72 -43.78 28.08 -21.39
N THR A 73 -45.01 27.80 -20.92
CA THR A 73 -45.89 28.77 -20.23
C THR A 73 -45.76 28.72 -18.72
N LEU A 74 -45.18 27.66 -18.16
CA LEU A 74 -44.92 27.56 -16.72
C LEU A 74 -43.61 28.29 -16.42
N THR A 75 -43.58 28.98 -15.29
CA THR A 75 -42.40 29.69 -14.80
C THR A 75 -41.99 29.13 -13.45
N GLY A 76 -40.71 28.84 -13.28
CA GLY A 76 -40.12 28.51 -11.98
C GLY A 76 -38.74 29.12 -11.85
N VAL A 77 -38.02 28.78 -10.80
CA VAL A 77 -36.63 29.21 -10.56
C VAL A 77 -35.71 28.00 -10.41
N LEU A 78 -34.49 28.10 -10.93
CA LEU A 78 -33.48 27.07 -10.75
C LEU A 78 -33.05 27.00 -9.28
N ALA A 79 -33.07 25.79 -8.72
CA ALA A 79 -32.69 25.52 -7.35
C ALA A 79 -31.69 24.36 -7.27
N MET A 80 -30.95 24.31 -6.17
CA MET A 80 -30.01 23.23 -5.86
C MET A 80 -30.24 22.74 -4.42
N ASP A 81 -30.39 21.44 -4.24
CA ASP A 81 -30.47 20.83 -2.90
C ASP A 81 -29.08 20.56 -2.31
N GLU A 82 -29.04 20.13 -1.04
CA GLU A 82 -27.80 19.82 -0.32
C GLU A 82 -26.91 18.76 -1.00
N ASP A 83 -27.50 17.86 -1.80
CA ASP A 83 -26.80 16.82 -2.55
C ASP A 83 -26.40 17.31 -3.97
N GLY A 84 -26.56 18.59 -4.27
CA GLY A 84 -26.22 19.24 -5.53
C GLY A 84 -27.15 18.86 -6.68
N LYS A 85 -28.31 18.27 -6.40
CA LYS A 85 -29.30 17.97 -7.44
C LYS A 85 -30.01 19.25 -7.83
N LEU A 86 -30.04 19.51 -9.14
CA LEU A 86 -30.77 20.63 -9.70
C LEU A 86 -32.25 20.29 -9.88
N TYR A 87 -33.10 21.25 -9.54
CA TYR A 87 -34.55 21.15 -9.76
C TYR A 87 -35.14 22.54 -10.05
N VAL A 88 -36.35 22.55 -10.60
CA VAL A 88 -37.12 23.79 -10.77
C VAL A 88 -38.08 23.93 -9.60
N ALA A 89 -37.95 25.04 -8.87
CA ALA A 89 -38.80 25.39 -7.75
C ALA A 89 -39.83 26.44 -8.17
N ASP A 90 -41.03 26.37 -7.61
CA ASP A 90 -42.04 27.43 -7.77
C ASP A 90 -41.86 28.47 -6.65
N PRO A 91 -41.38 29.69 -6.95
CA PRO A 91 -41.06 30.68 -5.93
C PRO A 91 -42.26 31.15 -5.10
N GLU A 92 -43.49 30.92 -5.54
CA GLU A 92 -44.71 31.31 -4.82
C GLU A 92 -45.10 30.32 -3.72
N THR A 93 -44.58 29.09 -3.78
CA THR A 93 -44.96 28.00 -2.87
C THR A 93 -43.81 27.53 -1.97
N LEU A 94 -42.63 28.15 -2.06
CA LEU A 94 -41.48 27.80 -1.23
C LEU A 94 -41.64 28.27 0.21
N ASP A 95 -41.26 27.41 1.14
CA ASP A 95 -40.83 27.83 2.47
C ASP A 95 -39.44 28.51 2.40
N ALA A 96 -38.95 29.07 3.50
CA ALA A 96 -37.65 29.74 3.48
C ALA A 96 -36.46 28.85 3.12
N THR A 97 -36.49 27.56 3.48
CA THR A 97 -35.41 26.62 3.16
C THR A 97 -35.38 26.36 1.66
N GLY A 98 -36.56 26.12 1.07
CA GLY A 98 -36.75 26.05 -0.37
C GLY A 98 -36.31 27.34 -1.06
N MET A 99 -36.61 28.51 -0.47
CA MET A 99 -36.16 29.80 -0.99
C MET A 99 -34.63 29.91 -0.97
N ALA A 100 -33.95 29.51 0.11
CA ALA A 100 -32.49 29.54 0.19
C ALA A 100 -31.82 28.74 -0.93
N ASN A 101 -32.38 27.57 -1.27
CA ASN A 101 -31.90 26.71 -2.37
C ASN A 101 -32.01 27.36 -3.76
N THR A 102 -32.79 28.43 -3.91
CA THR A 102 -32.96 29.16 -5.18
C THR A 102 -32.08 30.38 -5.32
N LEU A 103 -31.35 30.77 -4.26
CA LEU A 103 -30.56 31.99 -4.25
C LEU A 103 -29.15 31.72 -4.78
N TRP A 104 -28.72 32.54 -5.74
CA TRP A 104 -27.45 32.40 -6.44
C TRP A 104 -26.63 33.68 -6.31
N CYS A 105 -25.34 33.52 -6.06
CA CYS A 105 -24.33 34.54 -6.21
C CYS A 105 -23.77 34.51 -7.63
N VAL A 106 -23.65 35.68 -8.27
CA VAL A 106 -23.24 35.79 -9.67
C VAL A 106 -21.85 36.40 -9.77
N THR A 107 -20.92 35.66 -10.37
CA THR A 107 -19.59 36.14 -10.71
C THR A 107 -19.49 36.36 -12.21
N VAL A 108 -19.08 37.56 -12.63
CA VAL A 108 -18.96 37.91 -14.05
C VAL A 108 -17.49 37.99 -14.45
N SER A 109 -17.11 37.20 -15.44
CA SER A 109 -15.78 37.25 -16.06
C SER A 109 -15.83 38.01 -17.39
N ALA A 110 -14.79 38.82 -17.65
CA ALA A 110 -14.70 39.68 -18.83
C ALA A 110 -14.61 38.89 -20.14
N GLN A 111 -14.95 39.55 -21.25
CA GLN A 111 -14.82 39.00 -22.59
C GLN A 111 -13.34 38.85 -22.98
N GLU A 112 -12.91 37.65 -23.37
CA GLU A 112 -11.63 37.45 -24.06
C GLU A 112 -11.88 37.30 -25.57
N ASN A 113 -11.11 38.01 -26.40
CA ASN A 113 -11.01 37.80 -27.86
C ASN A 113 -12.36 37.74 -28.62
N GLY A 114 -13.35 38.57 -28.24
CA GLY A 114 -14.65 38.66 -28.93
C GLY A 114 -15.72 37.65 -28.48
N GLN A 115 -15.48 36.88 -27.42
CA GLN A 115 -16.48 36.00 -26.80
C GLN A 115 -17.49 36.79 -25.93
N ALA A 116 -18.66 36.22 -25.64
CA ALA A 116 -19.62 36.78 -24.68
C ALA A 116 -19.06 36.71 -23.24
N PRO A 117 -19.48 37.59 -22.30
CA PRO A 117 -19.06 37.48 -20.91
C PRO A 117 -19.56 36.17 -20.30
N LYS A 118 -18.80 35.63 -19.35
CA LYS A 118 -19.13 34.38 -18.65
C LYS A 118 -19.71 34.69 -17.28
N PHE A 119 -20.74 33.94 -16.90
CA PHE A 119 -21.44 34.07 -15.64
C PHE A 119 -21.31 32.75 -14.88
N ASP A 120 -20.73 32.81 -13.69
CA ASP A 120 -20.72 31.69 -12.75
C ASP A 120 -21.78 31.93 -11.68
N PHE A 121 -22.51 30.87 -11.32
CA PHE A 121 -23.59 30.90 -10.34
C PHE A 121 -23.21 30.01 -9.18
N GLU A 122 -22.99 30.59 -8.00
CA GLU A 122 -22.75 29.85 -6.76
C GLU A 122 -24.03 29.81 -5.94
N ASN A 123 -24.50 28.62 -5.59
CA ASN A 123 -25.71 28.48 -4.79
C ASN A 123 -25.45 28.87 -3.34
N ARG A 124 -26.28 29.76 -2.80
CA ARG A 124 -26.04 30.32 -1.46
C ARG A 124 -26.29 29.33 -0.32
N ALA A 125 -27.22 28.39 -0.49
CA ALA A 125 -27.52 27.39 0.52
C ALA A 125 -26.40 26.34 0.62
N THR A 126 -25.83 25.93 -0.51
CA THR A 126 -24.89 24.81 -0.56
C THR A 126 -23.42 25.22 -0.69
N GLY A 127 -23.14 26.44 -1.15
CA GLY A 127 -21.79 26.89 -1.51
C GLY A 127 -21.24 26.25 -2.78
N MET A 128 -22.03 25.44 -3.50
CA MET A 128 -21.60 24.80 -4.74
C MET A 128 -21.82 25.73 -5.94
N ILE A 129 -20.85 25.72 -6.85
CA ILE A 129 -20.97 26.40 -8.15
C ILE A 129 -21.84 25.52 -9.06
N LEU A 130 -22.62 26.16 -9.95
CA LEU A 130 -23.31 25.48 -11.05
C LEU A 130 -22.27 25.05 -12.10
N ASP A 131 -21.61 23.92 -11.86
CA ASP A 131 -20.65 23.30 -12.75
C ASP A 131 -21.11 21.89 -13.13
N ILE A 132 -21.08 21.54 -14.42
CA ILE A 132 -21.67 20.26 -14.88
C ILE A 132 -20.60 19.27 -15.30
N ALA A 133 -20.73 18.04 -14.79
CA ALA A 133 -19.87 16.93 -15.17
C ALA A 133 -20.25 16.40 -16.57
N THR A 134 -19.26 16.20 -17.45
CA THR A 134 -19.51 15.72 -18.83
C THR A 134 -19.31 14.22 -19.03
N ASN A 135 -18.83 13.52 -18.00
CA ASN A 135 -18.44 12.10 -18.04
C ASN A 135 -19.59 11.15 -18.46
N ASN A 136 -20.84 11.47 -18.15
CA ASN A 136 -22.03 10.70 -18.55
C ASN A 136 -22.63 11.15 -19.90
N ILE A 137 -22.05 12.15 -20.56
CA ILE A 137 -22.59 12.78 -21.78
C ILE A 137 -21.88 12.23 -23.01
N THR A 138 -22.32 11.08 -23.50
CA THR A 138 -21.65 10.36 -24.59
C THR A 138 -22.18 10.69 -25.98
N ALA A 139 -23.46 11.06 -26.10
CA ALA A 139 -24.13 11.32 -27.37
C ALA A 139 -24.47 12.80 -27.56
N VAL A 140 -24.32 13.28 -28.81
CA VAL A 140 -24.82 14.59 -29.24
C VAL A 140 -26.34 14.56 -29.28
N ASP A 141 -27.00 15.66 -28.92
CA ASP A 141 -28.46 15.86 -28.98
C ASP A 141 -29.28 14.92 -28.07
N THR A 142 -28.63 14.28 -27.10
CA THR A 142 -29.31 13.41 -26.12
C THR A 142 -29.29 14.08 -24.74
N PRO A 143 -30.44 14.53 -24.22
CA PRO A 143 -30.52 15.06 -22.87
C PRO A 143 -30.20 14.00 -21.82
N VAL A 144 -29.41 14.37 -20.82
CA VAL A 144 -29.11 13.55 -19.64
C VAL A 144 -29.27 14.37 -18.38
N ASP A 145 -29.55 13.73 -17.26
CA ASP A 145 -29.70 14.43 -15.98
C ASP A 145 -28.42 15.19 -15.62
N ALA A 146 -28.60 16.43 -15.16
CA ALA A 146 -27.49 17.31 -14.80
C ALA A 146 -26.83 16.82 -13.51
N ILE A 147 -25.50 16.69 -13.53
CA ILE A 147 -24.69 16.31 -12.35
C ILE A 147 -23.77 17.48 -12.02
N VAL A 148 -23.98 18.07 -10.84
CA VAL A 148 -23.16 19.16 -10.29
C VAL A 148 -21.85 18.61 -9.72
N GLY A 149 -20.76 19.38 -9.80
CA GLY A 149 -19.41 18.95 -9.41
C GLY A 149 -18.55 18.55 -10.61
N GLY A 150 -18.62 19.38 -11.64
CA GLY A 150 -18.14 19.13 -12.99
C GLY A 150 -16.88 19.86 -13.41
N ASP A 151 -16.56 19.74 -14.70
CA ASP A 151 -15.44 20.42 -15.35
C ASP A 151 -15.89 21.58 -16.27
N VAL A 152 -17.21 21.73 -16.46
CA VAL A 152 -17.85 22.75 -17.29
C VAL A 152 -18.54 23.79 -16.42
N SER A 153 -18.03 25.01 -16.45
CA SER A 153 -18.61 26.19 -15.80
C SER A 153 -18.49 27.40 -16.74
N GLY A 154 -18.67 28.63 -16.23
CA GLY A 154 -18.51 29.86 -17.00
C GLY A 154 -19.55 29.98 -18.10
N TRP A 155 -20.82 30.16 -17.71
CA TRP A 155 -21.95 30.10 -18.61
C TRP A 155 -22.09 31.35 -19.47
N ALA A 156 -22.27 31.16 -20.77
CA ALA A 156 -22.85 32.16 -21.63
C ALA A 156 -24.33 32.32 -21.23
N PHE A 157 -24.69 33.53 -20.81
CA PHE A 157 -26.04 33.89 -20.38
C PHE A 157 -26.51 35.15 -21.12
N SER A 158 -25.93 36.31 -20.81
CA SER A 158 -26.22 37.57 -21.52
C SER A 158 -25.03 38.03 -22.35
N ARG A 159 -25.28 38.67 -23.50
CA ARG A 159 -24.22 39.23 -24.35
C ARG A 159 -23.47 40.39 -23.71
N SER A 160 -24.06 41.05 -22.72
CA SER A 160 -23.46 42.15 -21.96
C SER A 160 -23.84 42.07 -20.49
N TYR A 161 -22.87 42.30 -19.60
CA TYR A 161 -23.13 42.52 -18.17
C TYR A 161 -23.49 43.98 -17.86
N GLU A 162 -23.38 44.90 -18.82
CA GLU A 162 -23.75 46.31 -18.63
C GLU A 162 -25.23 46.59 -18.84
N SER A 163 -25.90 45.72 -19.59
CA SER A 163 -27.34 45.75 -19.83
C SER A 163 -27.82 44.32 -20.05
N LEU A 164 -28.26 43.66 -18.97
CA LEU A 164 -28.67 42.27 -19.00
C LEU A 164 -29.86 42.03 -19.95
N GLU A 165 -29.76 40.95 -20.72
CA GLU A 165 -30.84 40.41 -21.55
C GLU A 165 -31.72 39.44 -20.73
N VAL A 166 -32.93 39.20 -21.22
CA VAL A 166 -33.87 38.21 -20.68
C VAL A 166 -34.07 37.09 -21.71
N ASP A 167 -34.60 35.97 -21.25
CA ASP A 167 -34.94 34.79 -22.04
C ASP A 167 -33.75 34.30 -22.87
N LYS A 168 -32.64 33.98 -22.18
CA LYS A 168 -31.41 33.50 -22.82
C LYS A 168 -31.04 32.10 -22.38
N ALA A 169 -30.58 31.30 -23.33
CA ALA A 169 -30.04 29.97 -23.06
C ALA A 169 -28.81 30.04 -22.15
N LEU A 170 -28.70 29.08 -21.23
CA LEU A 170 -27.51 28.90 -20.40
C LEU A 170 -26.65 27.77 -20.98
N PHE A 171 -25.50 28.11 -21.57
CA PHE A 171 -24.59 27.13 -22.17
C PHE A 171 -23.12 27.49 -21.99
N SER A 172 -22.22 26.52 -22.13
CA SER A 172 -20.77 26.71 -22.10
C SER A 172 -20.07 25.85 -23.15
N TYR A 173 -18.90 26.29 -23.60
CA TYR A 173 -18.08 25.55 -24.55
C TYR A 173 -17.27 24.48 -23.82
N ILE A 174 -17.42 23.22 -24.22
CA ILE A 174 -16.60 22.12 -23.70
C ILE A 174 -15.38 21.86 -24.59
N SER A 175 -15.47 22.26 -25.87
CA SER A 175 -14.37 22.29 -26.83
C SER A 175 -14.63 23.40 -27.86
N ALA A 176 -13.74 23.56 -28.85
CA ALA A 176 -13.98 24.49 -29.95
C ALA A 176 -15.18 24.10 -30.84
N GLU A 177 -15.57 22.82 -30.83
CA GLU A 177 -16.59 22.26 -31.73
C GLU A 177 -17.89 21.88 -31.01
N GLU A 178 -17.89 21.82 -29.68
CA GLU A 178 -19.02 21.34 -28.88
C GLU A 178 -19.37 22.31 -27.76
N ILE A 179 -20.67 22.50 -27.54
CA ILE A 179 -21.24 23.23 -26.41
C ILE A 179 -22.14 22.33 -25.59
N LEU A 180 -22.23 22.63 -24.30
CA LEU A 180 -23.14 22.01 -23.36
C LEU A 180 -24.11 23.07 -22.84
N GLY A 181 -25.42 22.81 -22.92
CA GLY A 181 -26.43 23.73 -22.41
C GLY A 181 -27.45 23.05 -21.50
N ILE A 182 -28.07 23.85 -20.62
CA ILE A 182 -29.10 23.38 -19.69
C ILE A 182 -30.45 23.28 -20.41
N LYS A 183 -31.15 22.18 -20.13
CA LYS A 183 -32.50 21.90 -20.62
C LYS A 183 -33.39 21.49 -19.45
N VAL A 184 -34.54 22.13 -19.32
CA VAL A 184 -35.57 21.76 -18.36
C VAL A 184 -36.67 21.04 -19.14
N ALA A 185 -36.95 19.80 -18.76
CA ALA A 185 -38.00 18.99 -19.36
C ALA A 185 -39.40 19.51 -18.95
N ASP A 186 -40.44 19.06 -19.65
CA ASP A 186 -41.82 19.51 -19.42
C ASP A 186 -42.32 19.27 -17.98
N ASN A 187 -41.78 18.26 -17.32
CA ASN A 187 -42.07 17.91 -15.92
C ASN A 187 -41.20 18.66 -14.90
N GLY A 188 -40.32 19.58 -15.33
CA GLY A 188 -39.42 20.34 -14.45
C GLY A 188 -38.08 19.65 -14.15
N THR A 189 -37.81 18.46 -14.69
CA THR A 189 -36.49 17.81 -14.52
C THR A 189 -35.40 18.64 -15.21
N VAL A 190 -34.31 18.92 -14.48
CA VAL A 190 -33.16 19.66 -15.00
C VAL A 190 -32.16 18.67 -15.61
N GLN A 191 -31.89 18.88 -16.89
CA GLN A 191 -31.02 18.06 -17.74
C GLN A 191 -30.00 18.96 -18.45
N VAL A 192 -29.04 18.32 -19.10
CA VAL A 192 -28.09 18.96 -20.01
C VAL A 192 -28.04 18.21 -21.33
N ALA A 193 -27.74 18.92 -22.41
CA ALA A 193 -27.55 18.32 -23.72
C ALA A 193 -26.30 18.90 -24.39
N LYS A 194 -25.51 18.01 -25.00
CA LYS A 194 -24.33 18.38 -25.79
C LYS A 194 -24.74 18.56 -27.25
N VAL A 195 -24.36 19.68 -27.85
CA VAL A 195 -24.60 19.96 -29.28
C VAL A 195 -23.35 20.47 -29.97
N LYS A 196 -23.31 20.40 -31.30
CA LYS A 196 -22.20 20.97 -32.09
C LYS A 196 -22.32 22.50 -32.14
N ALA A 197 -21.21 23.16 -31.84
CA ALA A 197 -21.13 24.61 -31.75
C ALA A 197 -21.45 25.33 -33.07
N ASN A 198 -21.07 24.76 -34.21
CA ASN A 198 -21.30 25.35 -35.54
C ASN A 198 -22.72 25.16 -36.07
N GLU A 199 -23.50 24.24 -35.48
CA GLU A 199 -24.89 23.95 -35.85
C GLU A 199 -25.90 24.62 -34.90
N TYR A 200 -25.42 25.24 -33.81
CA TYR A 200 -26.23 25.98 -32.85
C TYR A 200 -26.24 27.48 -33.17
N ASN A 201 -27.43 28.03 -33.45
CA ASN A 201 -27.63 29.47 -33.55
C ASN A 201 -27.96 30.03 -32.16
N ARG A 202 -27.00 30.71 -31.54
CA ARG A 202 -27.16 31.30 -30.20
C ARG A 202 -28.22 32.42 -30.15
N ASP A 203 -28.37 33.18 -31.23
CA ASP A 203 -29.23 34.37 -31.23
C ASP A 203 -30.71 33.97 -31.32
N GLU A 204 -31.00 32.85 -31.99
CA GLU A 204 -32.34 32.25 -32.12
C GLU A 204 -32.60 31.11 -31.12
N ASN A 205 -31.61 30.76 -30.28
CA ASN A 205 -31.64 29.57 -29.41
C ASN A 205 -32.09 28.30 -30.16
N LYS A 206 -31.50 28.07 -31.34
CA LYS A 206 -31.95 27.04 -32.28
C LYS A 206 -30.84 26.04 -32.58
N TYR A 207 -31.19 24.75 -32.51
CA TYR A 207 -30.32 23.66 -32.95
C TYR A 207 -31.07 22.81 -33.96
N SER A 208 -30.47 22.59 -35.15
CA SER A 208 -31.14 21.91 -36.25
C SER A 208 -32.50 22.56 -36.58
N THR A 209 -33.60 21.80 -36.58
CA THR A 209 -34.97 22.29 -36.83
C THR A 209 -35.72 22.72 -35.55
N THR A 210 -35.11 22.57 -34.38
CA THR A 210 -35.76 22.80 -33.08
C THR A 210 -35.45 24.20 -32.56
N ASN A 211 -36.49 25.04 -32.45
CA ASN A 211 -36.40 26.33 -31.78
C ASN A 211 -36.41 26.15 -30.25
N ASN A 212 -35.85 27.11 -29.52
CA ASN A 212 -35.74 27.11 -28.05
C ASN A 212 -35.15 25.80 -27.53
N TYR A 213 -34.07 25.35 -28.17
CA TYR A 213 -33.51 24.02 -27.92
C TYR A 213 -33.04 23.85 -26.47
N PHE A 214 -32.28 24.82 -25.98
CA PHE A 214 -31.93 24.94 -24.56
C PHE A 214 -33.00 25.77 -23.83
N SER A 215 -33.14 25.53 -22.54
CA SER A 215 -34.08 26.31 -21.73
C SER A 215 -33.59 27.75 -21.57
N GLU A 216 -34.55 28.67 -21.61
CA GLU A 216 -34.29 30.09 -21.50
C GLU A 216 -34.42 30.56 -20.06
N PHE A 217 -33.40 31.29 -19.61
CA PHE A 217 -33.29 31.81 -18.27
C PHE A 217 -33.33 33.34 -18.27
N SER A 218 -33.75 33.90 -17.14
CA SER A 218 -33.73 35.33 -16.86
C SER A 218 -33.29 35.56 -15.42
N LEU A 219 -32.46 36.58 -15.18
CA LEU A 219 -31.97 36.90 -13.83
C LEU A 219 -32.93 37.87 -13.13
N TYR A 220 -33.32 37.53 -11.90
CA TYR A 220 -34.26 38.29 -11.09
C TYR A 220 -33.67 38.64 -9.73
N SER A 221 -34.13 39.77 -9.19
CA SER A 221 -34.06 40.05 -7.76
C SER A 221 -35.08 39.17 -7.04
N PRO A 222 -34.70 38.50 -5.92
CA PRO A 222 -35.61 37.65 -5.17
C PRO A 222 -36.75 38.44 -4.51
N ALA A 223 -37.88 37.76 -4.31
CA ALA A 223 -39.04 38.30 -3.60
C ALA A 223 -38.78 38.44 -2.09
N GLU A 224 -39.57 39.30 -1.43
CA GLU A 224 -39.69 39.34 0.02
C GLU A 224 -40.57 38.19 0.52
N PHE A 225 -40.31 37.68 1.72
CA PHE A 225 -41.19 36.70 2.38
C PHE A 225 -41.19 36.87 3.89
N TYR A 226 -42.18 36.24 4.53
CA TYR A 226 -42.32 36.24 5.99
C TYR A 226 -41.46 35.16 6.61
N LEU A 227 -40.74 35.49 7.69
CA LEU A 227 -40.01 34.48 8.47
C LEU A 227 -40.93 33.80 9.50
N THR A 228 -40.85 32.48 9.57
CA THR A 228 -41.36 31.68 10.69
C THR A 228 -40.34 31.61 11.83
N ALA A 229 -40.74 31.03 12.97
CA ALA A 229 -39.84 30.84 14.11
C ALA A 229 -38.59 30.01 13.74
N THR A 230 -38.78 28.89 13.04
CA THR A 230 -37.69 27.99 12.61
C THR A 230 -36.68 28.72 11.73
N GLU A 231 -37.15 29.50 10.76
CA GLU A 231 -36.31 30.16 9.76
C GLU A 231 -35.47 31.27 10.37
N LEU A 232 -36.11 32.06 11.25
CA LEU A 232 -35.45 33.11 12.02
C LEU A 232 -34.41 32.53 12.99
N ASN A 233 -34.77 31.47 13.71
CA ASN A 233 -33.93 30.88 14.74
C ASN A 233 -32.71 30.13 14.19
N THR A 234 -32.88 29.41 13.08
CA THR A 234 -31.81 28.66 12.40
C THR A 234 -31.02 29.52 11.42
N ILE A 235 -31.51 30.72 11.10
CA ILE A 235 -31.00 31.57 10.01
C ILE A 235 -30.90 30.74 8.71
N PHE A 236 -32.06 30.30 8.20
CA PHE A 236 -32.15 29.47 6.99
C PHE A 236 -31.34 28.17 7.07
N GLY A 237 -31.34 27.48 8.22
CA GLY A 237 -30.59 26.25 8.41
C GLY A 237 -29.07 26.43 8.58
N THR A 238 -28.57 27.67 8.70
CA THR A 238 -27.15 27.93 9.04
C THR A 238 -26.79 27.34 10.41
N TYR A 239 -27.75 27.31 11.34
CA TYR A 239 -27.63 26.71 12.66
C TYR A 239 -28.64 25.57 12.84
N ASN A 240 -28.17 24.43 13.34
CA ASN A 240 -29.00 23.24 13.56
C ASN A 240 -29.88 23.31 14.81
N ASP A 241 -29.60 24.24 15.74
CA ASP A 241 -30.34 24.41 16.99
C ASP A 241 -31.17 25.69 16.96
N GLU A 242 -32.50 25.57 17.01
CA GLU A 242 -33.41 26.73 17.07
C GLU A 242 -33.25 27.58 18.35
N LYS A 243 -32.58 27.04 19.38
CA LYS A 243 -32.29 27.76 20.62
C LYS A 243 -30.88 28.34 20.64
N HIS A 244 -30.15 28.33 19.51
CA HIS A 244 -28.82 28.93 19.38
C HIS A 244 -28.81 30.39 19.84
N GLY A 245 -29.92 31.10 19.65
CA GLY A 245 -30.12 32.49 20.05
C GLY A 245 -29.45 33.46 19.08
N ILE A 246 -30.23 34.39 18.57
CA ILE A 246 -29.86 35.30 17.49
C ILE A 246 -29.68 36.74 18.00
N LYS A 247 -28.87 37.51 17.26
CA LYS A 247 -28.68 38.95 17.42
C LYS A 247 -28.77 39.60 16.04
N LEU A 248 -29.62 40.61 15.92
CA LEU A 248 -29.81 41.33 14.65
C LEU A 248 -28.75 42.44 14.50
N GLY A 249 -28.30 42.66 13.26
CA GLY A 249 -27.43 43.79 12.93
C GLY A 249 -28.22 45.05 12.66
N PHE A 250 -27.63 46.22 12.94
CA PHE A 250 -28.25 47.53 12.73
C PHE A 250 -27.21 48.49 12.13
N ASP A 251 -27.49 49.05 10.95
CA ASP A 251 -26.60 50.04 10.29
C ASP A 251 -26.57 51.39 11.03
N LYS A 252 -27.64 51.67 11.78
CA LYS A 252 -27.69 52.69 12.84
C LYS A 252 -28.33 52.06 14.06
N ASP A 253 -27.68 52.17 15.22
CA ASP A 253 -28.17 51.62 16.48
C ASP A 253 -28.37 52.73 17.54
N VAL A 254 -28.86 52.36 18.71
CA VAL A 254 -29.00 53.22 19.89
C VAL A 254 -27.66 53.88 20.24
N LEU A 255 -27.71 55.13 20.69
CA LEU A 255 -26.54 55.96 20.97
C LEU A 255 -26.81 56.85 22.18
N GLY A 256 -25.85 56.96 23.11
CA GLY A 256 -25.93 57.92 24.22
C GLY A 256 -27.14 57.77 25.15
N THR A 257 -27.60 56.54 25.39
CA THR A 257 -28.75 56.17 26.24
C THR A 257 -28.45 54.87 26.99
N ASP A 258 -29.02 54.71 28.20
CA ASP A 258 -28.93 53.47 28.99
C ASP A 258 -29.99 52.43 28.59
N ILE A 259 -30.92 52.78 27.69
CA ILE A 259 -31.96 51.88 27.20
C ILE A 259 -31.36 51.00 26.09
N PRO A 260 -31.18 49.69 26.32
CA PRO A 260 -30.54 48.81 25.35
C PRO A 260 -31.49 48.50 24.17
N ASN A 261 -30.92 48.25 23.00
CA ASN A 261 -31.66 47.68 21.88
C ASN A 261 -31.96 46.19 22.19
N PRO A 262 -33.24 45.80 22.33
CA PRO A 262 -33.60 44.44 22.72
C PRO A 262 -33.26 43.37 21.67
N PHE A 263 -33.08 43.75 20.40
CA PHE A 263 -32.83 42.80 19.31
C PHE A 263 -31.35 42.45 19.12
N ASN A 264 -30.43 43.13 19.80
CA ASN A 264 -28.99 42.87 19.65
C ASN A 264 -28.17 42.91 20.96
N ALA A 265 -28.66 43.59 22.00
CA ALA A 265 -27.94 43.66 23.28
C ALA A 265 -27.85 42.27 23.93
N GLN A 266 -28.93 41.51 23.88
CA GLN A 266 -29.03 40.13 24.38
C GLN A 266 -29.54 39.22 23.26
N SER A 267 -29.07 37.98 23.24
CA SER A 267 -29.56 37.00 22.26
C SER A 267 -30.99 36.61 22.59
N PHE A 268 -31.80 36.40 21.54
CA PHE A 268 -33.19 35.97 21.66
C PHE A 268 -33.45 34.79 20.70
N TYR A 269 -34.56 34.10 20.89
CA TYR A 269 -35.13 33.25 19.86
C TYR A 269 -36.63 33.52 19.77
N ALA A 270 -37.23 33.17 18.65
CA ALA A 270 -38.64 33.37 18.40
C ALA A 270 -39.43 32.09 18.64
N THR A 271 -40.68 32.24 19.06
CA THR A 271 -41.69 31.18 19.08
C THR A 271 -42.88 31.59 18.23
N GLN A 272 -43.56 30.64 17.60
CA GLN A 272 -44.78 30.93 16.84
C GLN A 272 -45.84 31.53 17.76
N ALA A 273 -46.47 32.65 17.37
CA ALA A 273 -47.51 33.26 18.19
C ALA A 273 -48.82 32.47 18.12
N SER A 274 -49.35 32.10 19.29
CA SER A 274 -50.63 31.39 19.44
C SER A 274 -51.84 32.34 19.41
N TRP A 275 -52.99 31.81 18.98
CA TRP A 275 -54.23 32.58 18.80
C TRP A 275 -55.33 31.99 19.71
N ALA A 276 -56.20 32.84 20.27
CA ALA A 276 -57.13 32.47 21.33
C ALA A 276 -58.21 31.43 20.92
N SER A 277 -58.42 31.16 19.63
CA SER A 277 -59.47 30.24 19.16
C SER A 277 -59.14 28.76 19.34
N GLY A 278 -57.91 28.35 19.66
CA GLY A 278 -57.56 26.96 19.99
C GLY A 278 -57.76 25.90 18.89
N THR A 279 -58.46 26.21 17.80
CA THR A 279 -58.72 25.36 16.64
C THR A 279 -58.24 26.07 15.37
N LEU A 280 -57.39 25.40 14.59
CA LEU A 280 -57.59 25.38 13.14
C LEU A 280 -59.00 24.82 12.98
N ALA A 281 -59.97 25.59 12.51
CA ALA A 281 -61.25 25.01 12.15
C ALA A 281 -60.97 24.04 10.99
N ASP A 282 -60.92 22.75 11.30
CA ASP A 282 -61.32 21.73 10.34
C ASP A 282 -62.80 22.02 10.11
N ASP A 283 -63.15 22.44 8.89
CA ASP A 283 -64.50 22.90 8.54
C ASP A 283 -65.54 21.75 8.52
N GLY A 284 -65.16 20.56 9.01
CA GLY A 284 -66.00 19.38 9.02
C GLY A 284 -66.36 18.88 7.63
N ALA A 285 -65.71 19.39 6.58
CA ALA A 285 -66.02 19.08 5.19
C ALA A 285 -64.84 18.44 4.45
N GLY A 286 -63.84 17.86 5.14
CA GLY A 286 -62.83 16.98 4.53
C GLY A 286 -62.05 17.57 3.34
N ASN A 287 -62.07 18.89 3.15
CA ASN A 287 -61.40 19.61 2.07
C ASN A 287 -60.73 20.87 2.66
N THR A 288 -59.45 20.73 3.02
CA THR A 288 -58.43 21.79 3.23
C THR A 288 -58.77 22.99 4.12
N PRO A 289 -58.05 23.17 5.25
CA PRO A 289 -57.82 24.49 5.84
C PRO A 289 -56.36 24.92 5.62
N ALA A 290 -56.00 25.29 4.39
CA ALA A 290 -54.73 26.01 4.10
C ALA A 290 -55.02 27.50 3.85
N VAL A 291 -55.73 28.16 4.76
CA VAL A 291 -55.87 29.62 4.75
C VAL A 291 -54.73 30.19 5.61
N SER A 292 -53.65 30.59 4.93
CA SER A 292 -52.39 31.08 5.52
C SER A 292 -52.62 32.27 6.45
N ARG A 293 -52.39 32.08 7.75
CA ARG A 293 -52.28 33.17 8.73
C ARG A 293 -50.85 33.71 8.69
N VAL A 294 -50.70 35.03 8.62
CA VAL A 294 -49.42 35.74 8.70
C VAL A 294 -48.61 35.26 9.93
N PRO A 295 -47.33 34.87 9.79
CA PRO A 295 -46.57 34.21 10.85
C PRO A 295 -46.04 35.20 11.88
N TYR A 296 -46.94 35.78 12.68
CA TYR A 296 -46.51 36.56 13.84
C TYR A 296 -45.77 35.67 14.84
N LEU A 297 -44.69 36.21 15.40
CA LEU A 297 -43.79 35.54 16.33
C LEU A 297 -43.76 36.28 17.67
N ASN A 298 -43.58 35.53 18.76
CA ASN A 298 -43.22 36.09 20.04
C ASN A 298 -41.69 36.04 20.19
N VAL A 299 -41.08 37.15 20.57
CA VAL A 299 -39.63 37.26 20.77
C VAL A 299 -39.30 36.96 22.22
N ARG A 300 -38.54 35.90 22.47
CA ARG A 300 -38.17 35.41 23.80
C ARG A 300 -36.68 35.56 24.04
N GLN A 301 -36.31 36.09 25.20
CA GLN A 301 -34.93 36.16 25.62
C GLN A 301 -34.32 34.75 25.76
N LYS A 302 -33.09 34.53 25.27
CA LYS A 302 -32.49 33.18 25.22
C LYS A 302 -32.43 32.49 26.59
N ASP A 303 -31.92 33.20 27.60
CA ASP A 303 -31.59 32.63 28.91
C ASP A 303 -32.63 32.90 30.00
N LYS A 304 -33.77 33.52 29.64
CA LYS A 304 -34.84 33.90 30.58
C LYS A 304 -36.20 33.66 29.96
N GLU A 305 -37.18 33.28 30.79
CA GLU A 305 -38.59 33.28 30.36
C GLU A 305 -39.14 34.72 30.38
N ALA A 306 -38.63 35.55 29.47
CA ALA A 306 -39.06 36.93 29.28
C ALA A 306 -39.36 37.17 27.81
N TYR A 307 -40.50 37.81 27.52
CA TYR A 307 -40.94 38.11 26.16
C TYR A 307 -40.93 39.61 25.90
N LEU A 308 -40.55 39.98 24.69
CA LEU A 308 -40.49 41.36 24.26
C LEU A 308 -41.90 41.87 23.93
N ARG A 309 -42.20 43.10 24.34
CA ARG A 309 -43.31 43.87 23.78
C ARG A 309 -42.93 45.34 23.63
N VAL A 310 -43.74 46.07 22.89
CA VAL A 310 -43.76 47.53 22.97
C VAL A 310 -44.34 47.93 24.34
N ASP A 311 -43.68 48.85 25.03
CA ASP A 311 -44.19 49.39 26.29
C ASP A 311 -45.45 50.24 26.01
N THR A 312 -46.36 50.25 26.96
CA THR A 312 -47.59 51.05 26.94
C THR A 312 -47.35 52.46 27.51
N ALA A 313 -46.28 52.65 28.29
CA ALA A 313 -45.89 53.94 28.85
C ALA A 313 -44.92 54.67 27.91
N TYR A 314 -45.08 55.99 27.79
CA TYR A 314 -44.12 56.81 27.07
C TYR A 314 -42.80 56.90 27.84
N THR A 315 -41.70 56.73 27.12
CA THR A 315 -40.35 56.81 27.70
C THR A 315 -39.89 58.27 27.87
N ASN A 316 -40.52 59.22 27.17
CA ASN A 316 -40.35 60.65 27.38
C ASN A 316 -41.70 61.32 27.67
N GLU A 317 -41.82 61.92 28.85
CA GLU A 317 -43.02 62.66 29.28
C GLU A 317 -42.97 64.15 28.91
N LYS A 318 -41.81 64.67 28.46
CA LYS A 318 -41.61 66.08 28.10
C LYS A 318 -41.05 66.22 26.67
N GLY A 319 -41.90 66.60 25.72
CA GLY A 319 -41.54 66.73 24.29
C GLY A 319 -42.42 65.85 23.41
N VAL A 320 -41.93 65.43 22.23
CA VAL A 320 -42.65 64.46 21.39
C VAL A 320 -42.63 63.10 22.10
N PRO A 321 -43.79 62.54 22.46
CA PRO A 321 -43.86 61.28 23.17
C PRO A 321 -43.54 60.11 22.24
N PHE A 322 -42.81 59.12 22.75
CA PHE A 322 -42.45 57.90 22.02
C PHE A 322 -42.44 56.70 22.98
N LEU A 323 -42.57 55.52 22.42
CA LEU A 323 -42.56 54.25 23.16
C LEU A 323 -41.21 53.55 23.03
N ALA A 324 -40.83 52.81 24.05
CA ALA A 324 -39.69 51.90 23.97
C ALA A 324 -40.17 50.44 24.01
N TYR A 325 -39.21 49.51 23.99
CA TYR A 325 -39.48 48.10 24.16
C TYR A 325 -39.17 47.65 25.58
N LYS A 326 -39.91 46.66 26.07
CA LYS A 326 -39.76 46.11 27.41
C LYS A 326 -39.77 44.59 27.39
N TRP A 327 -38.82 43.99 28.09
CA TRP A 327 -38.84 42.57 28.44
C TRP A 327 -39.79 42.34 29.60
N VAL A 328 -40.71 41.40 29.47
CA VAL A 328 -41.72 41.07 30.49
C VAL A 328 -41.60 39.60 30.87
N SER A 329 -41.45 39.34 32.16
CA SER A 329 -41.41 38.01 32.78
C SER A 329 -42.49 37.84 33.86
N GLU A 330 -43.41 38.79 33.97
CA GLU A 330 -44.51 38.79 34.93
C GLU A 330 -45.82 38.59 34.16
N TRP A 331 -46.53 37.51 34.45
CA TRP A 331 -47.74 37.09 33.73
C TRP A 331 -49.00 37.64 34.37
N LYS A 332 -49.05 38.96 34.56
CA LYS A 332 -50.16 39.65 35.21
C LYS A 332 -50.83 40.65 34.27
N ASP A 333 -52.15 40.69 34.29
CA ASP A 333 -52.98 41.60 33.50
C ASP A 333 -54.12 42.18 34.36
N VAL A 334 -54.78 43.23 33.87
CA VAL A 334 -55.95 43.82 34.52
C VAL A 334 -57.22 43.30 33.85
N ASN A 335 -58.19 42.87 34.66
CA ASN A 335 -59.50 42.46 34.14
C ASN A 335 -60.27 43.69 33.61
N SER A 336 -60.26 43.89 32.30
CA SER A 336 -60.93 45.01 31.60
C SER A 336 -62.47 44.97 31.63
N THR A 337 -63.08 43.92 32.20
CA THR A 337 -64.55 43.80 32.35
C THR A 337 -65.04 44.12 33.77
N SER A 338 -64.12 44.33 34.71
CA SER A 338 -64.44 44.63 36.11
C SER A 338 -64.36 46.14 36.38
N THR A 339 -65.36 46.71 37.04
CA THR A 339 -65.35 48.10 37.52
C THR A 339 -64.34 48.36 38.65
N SER A 340 -63.65 47.33 39.15
CA SER A 340 -62.71 47.42 40.28
C SER A 340 -61.23 47.16 39.93
N ASN A 341 -60.83 47.13 38.64
CA ASN A 341 -59.43 46.94 38.20
C ASN A 341 -58.69 45.76 38.88
N THR A 342 -59.36 44.62 39.06
CA THR A 342 -58.75 43.44 39.70
C THR A 342 -57.68 42.82 38.79
N GLU A 343 -56.49 42.57 39.36
CA GLU A 343 -55.37 41.90 38.70
C GLU A 343 -55.67 40.41 38.49
N VAL A 344 -55.37 39.91 37.29
CA VAL A 344 -55.46 38.51 36.90
C VAL A 344 -54.03 38.02 36.66
N GLU A 345 -53.61 37.04 37.46
CA GLU A 345 -52.33 36.34 37.28
C GLU A 345 -52.57 35.06 36.50
N TYR A 346 -51.68 34.78 35.55
CA TYR A 346 -51.73 33.58 34.71
C TYR A 346 -50.66 32.59 35.16
N ASP A 347 -50.97 31.30 35.10
CA ASP A 347 -50.08 30.23 35.57
C ASP A 347 -48.77 30.12 34.77
N ASP A 348 -48.80 30.52 33.49
CA ASP A 348 -47.66 30.44 32.58
C ASP A 348 -47.70 31.49 31.48
N ALA A 349 -46.54 31.71 30.85
CA ALA A 349 -46.36 32.68 29.77
C ALA A 349 -47.23 32.39 28.54
N SER A 350 -47.50 31.11 28.24
CA SER A 350 -48.27 30.72 27.06
C SER A 350 -49.73 31.17 27.19
N GLN A 351 -50.34 30.93 28.36
CA GLN A 351 -51.69 31.40 28.64
C GLN A 351 -51.77 32.93 28.62
N TYR A 352 -50.78 33.62 29.19
CA TYR A 352 -50.71 35.07 29.17
C TYR A 352 -50.63 35.62 27.74
N LEU A 353 -49.69 35.13 26.92
CA LEU A 353 -49.51 35.55 25.53
C LEU A 353 -50.74 35.26 24.65
N MET A 354 -51.57 34.28 25.02
CA MET A 354 -52.81 33.96 24.29
C MET A 354 -54.02 34.79 24.72
N ARG A 355 -54.12 35.15 26.01
CA ARG A 355 -55.36 35.66 26.61
C ARG A 355 -55.27 37.09 27.11
N SER A 356 -54.07 37.63 27.32
CA SER A 356 -53.87 39.00 27.77
C SER A 356 -54.57 40.00 26.83
N ASN A 357 -55.01 41.11 27.41
CA ASN A 357 -55.50 42.28 26.69
C ASN A 357 -54.37 42.96 25.87
N LEU A 358 -53.11 42.75 26.25
CA LEU A 358 -51.91 43.21 25.53
C LEU A 358 -51.31 42.15 24.59
N LYS A 359 -51.93 40.97 24.41
CA LYS A 359 -51.39 39.85 23.60
C LYS A 359 -50.84 40.25 22.23
N ASN A 360 -51.49 41.20 21.56
CA ASN A 360 -51.07 41.63 20.23
C ASN A 360 -49.83 42.56 20.24
N GLN A 361 -49.43 43.14 21.38
CA GLN A 361 -48.18 43.91 21.47
C GLN A 361 -46.93 43.04 21.55
N TYR A 362 -47.09 41.76 21.85
CA TYR A 362 -46.01 40.76 21.88
C TYR A 362 -45.81 40.07 20.52
N LYS A 363 -46.61 40.43 19.51
CA LYS A 363 -46.62 39.78 18.18
C LYS A 363 -45.82 40.61 17.18
N PHE A 364 -44.69 40.06 16.75
CA PHE A 364 -43.79 40.64 15.77
C PHE A 364 -43.87 39.88 14.46
N LEU A 365 -43.92 40.59 13.34
CA LEU A 365 -43.85 40.02 12.01
C LEU A 365 -42.53 40.42 11.37
N PHE A 366 -41.79 39.42 10.90
CA PHE A 366 -40.49 39.57 10.28
C PHE A 366 -40.63 39.37 8.78
N VAL A 367 -40.32 40.40 7.99
CA VAL A 367 -40.30 40.34 6.52
C VAL A 367 -38.85 40.45 6.06
N TYR A 368 -38.36 39.41 5.39
CA TYR A 368 -36.97 39.32 4.97
C TYR A 368 -36.83 39.57 3.46
N THR A 369 -35.81 40.34 3.09
CA THR A 369 -35.39 40.61 1.71
C THR A 369 -34.02 39.95 1.48
N PRO A 370 -33.95 38.82 0.75
CA PRO A 370 -32.69 38.10 0.57
C PRO A 370 -31.64 38.90 -0.18
N LYS A 371 -32.06 39.72 -1.14
CA LYS A 371 -31.19 40.48 -2.05
C LYS A 371 -29.98 41.12 -1.33
N ASN A 372 -30.21 41.71 -0.15
CA ASN A 372 -29.22 42.48 0.59
C ASN A 372 -29.27 42.27 2.12
N ASP A 373 -29.68 41.07 2.57
CA ASP A 373 -29.81 40.72 4.00
C ASP A 373 -30.56 41.79 4.82
N ASN A 374 -31.77 42.15 4.36
CA ASN A 374 -32.56 43.21 5.00
C ASN A 374 -33.84 42.65 5.64
N LEU A 375 -34.09 43.07 6.87
CA LEU A 375 -35.21 42.64 7.69
C LEU A 375 -36.08 43.83 8.06
N LYS A 376 -37.39 43.74 7.77
CA LYS A 376 -38.39 44.68 8.26
C LYS A 376 -39.17 44.02 9.38
N ILE A 377 -39.29 44.71 10.51
CA ILE A 377 -39.96 44.17 11.70
C ILE A 377 -41.20 45.01 11.99
N TYR A 378 -42.37 44.36 11.96
CA TYR A 378 -43.67 44.97 12.22
C TYR A 378 -44.24 44.47 13.53
N ILE A 379 -44.98 45.32 14.23
CA ILE A 379 -45.67 44.99 15.48
C ILE A 379 -47.17 44.94 15.17
N HIS A 380 -47.84 43.85 15.52
CA HIS A 380 -49.26 43.64 15.19
C HIS A 380 -50.15 44.79 15.68
N THR A 381 -50.04 45.14 16.96
CA THR A 381 -50.79 46.25 17.56
C THR A 381 -49.94 46.99 18.58
N VAL A 382 -49.98 48.32 18.53
CA VAL A 382 -49.35 49.23 19.50
C VAL A 382 -50.46 50.03 20.20
N THR A 383 -50.54 49.90 21.53
CA THR A 383 -51.50 50.61 22.38
C THR A 383 -50.74 51.65 23.19
N ASN A 384 -51.18 52.90 23.12
CA ASN A 384 -50.56 54.02 23.81
C ASN A 384 -51.37 54.39 25.04
N LYS A 385 -50.73 54.95 26.07
CA LYS A 385 -51.43 55.73 27.08
C LYS A 385 -51.96 57.04 26.45
N ASP A 386 -53.15 57.48 26.83
CA ASP A 386 -53.62 58.82 26.46
C ASP A 386 -52.76 59.86 27.22
N ILE A 387 -52.12 60.76 26.47
CA ILE A 387 -51.24 61.78 27.05
C ILE A 387 -52.03 62.95 27.67
N ASN A 388 -53.31 63.08 27.31
CA ASN A 388 -54.18 64.17 27.76
C ASN A 388 -55.07 63.79 28.96
N ASP A 389 -55.06 62.53 29.37
CA ASP A 389 -55.83 62.01 30.50
C ASP A 389 -54.88 61.32 31.51
N ALA A 390 -54.67 61.97 32.65
CA ALA A 390 -53.77 61.48 33.70
C ALA A 390 -54.28 60.17 34.34
N ASP A 391 -55.60 59.95 34.32
CA ASP A 391 -56.28 58.79 34.89
C ASP A 391 -56.50 57.66 33.86
N ALA A 392 -56.22 57.91 32.57
CA ALA A 392 -56.31 56.90 31.53
C ALA A 392 -55.19 55.85 31.65
N TYR A 393 -55.58 54.59 31.80
CA TYR A 393 -54.68 53.45 31.70
C TYR A 393 -54.65 52.92 30.26
N TRP A 394 -53.65 52.11 29.91
CA TRP A 394 -53.53 51.55 28.56
C TRP A 394 -54.80 50.78 28.10
N TYR A 395 -55.56 50.20 29.05
CA TYR A 395 -56.80 49.47 28.78
C TYR A 395 -58.04 50.37 28.57
N SER A 396 -57.97 51.67 28.89
CA SER A 396 -59.07 52.62 28.65
C SER A 396 -58.94 53.38 27.32
N THR A 397 -57.83 53.18 26.59
CA THR A 397 -57.57 53.90 25.33
C THR A 397 -58.22 53.20 24.14
N THR A 398 -58.83 54.00 23.25
CA THR A 398 -59.38 53.53 21.97
C THR A 398 -58.39 53.67 20.81
N THR A 399 -57.32 54.44 21.00
CA THR A 399 -56.30 54.73 19.99
C THR A 399 -55.26 53.61 19.92
N LYS A 400 -55.34 52.77 18.88
CA LYS A 400 -54.40 51.68 18.63
C LYS A 400 -53.79 51.84 17.24
N GLY A 401 -52.47 51.69 17.15
CA GLY A 401 -51.75 51.56 15.89
C GLY A 401 -51.62 50.10 15.49
N SER A 402 -51.73 49.81 14.19
CA SER A 402 -51.52 48.46 13.65
C SER A 402 -50.34 48.46 12.69
N ASN A 403 -49.50 47.41 12.74
CA ASN A 403 -48.33 47.23 11.87
C ASN A 403 -47.33 48.39 11.88
N TRP A 404 -47.12 48.97 13.06
CA TRP A 404 -46.02 49.91 13.26
C TRP A 404 -44.68 49.17 13.14
N ARG A 405 -43.63 49.87 12.75
CA ARG A 405 -42.33 49.30 12.43
C ARG A 405 -41.31 49.61 13.51
N VAL A 406 -40.35 48.71 13.72
CA VAL A 406 -39.15 49.03 14.49
C VAL A 406 -38.45 50.22 13.84
N SER A 407 -38.14 51.25 14.63
CA SER A 407 -37.55 52.50 14.14
C SER A 407 -36.65 53.12 15.20
N LEU A 408 -35.86 54.11 14.82
CA LEU A 408 -35.04 54.89 15.74
C LEU A 408 -35.57 56.31 15.88
N GLN A 409 -35.52 56.85 17.09
CA GLN A 409 -35.79 58.25 17.35
C GLN A 409 -34.49 58.93 17.80
N ASP A 410 -34.04 59.93 17.04
CA ASP A 410 -33.00 60.85 17.50
C ASP A 410 -33.66 61.84 18.49
N LEU A 411 -33.21 61.82 19.74
CA LEU A 411 -33.61 62.78 20.79
C LEU A 411 -32.74 64.04 20.72
N ILE A 412 -31.45 63.82 20.48
CA ILE A 412 -30.46 64.85 20.19
C ILE A 412 -29.67 64.36 18.98
N ALA A 413 -29.73 65.10 17.87
CA ALA A 413 -29.11 64.71 16.61
C ALA A 413 -27.65 64.29 16.80
N ASN A 414 -27.31 63.06 16.39
CA ASN A 414 -25.99 62.44 16.50
C ASN A 414 -25.41 62.29 17.92
N GLN A 415 -26.19 62.48 18.98
CA GLN A 415 -25.74 62.33 20.38
C GLN A 415 -26.57 61.31 21.15
N THR A 416 -27.91 61.39 21.04
CA THR A 416 -28.82 60.51 21.76
C THR A 416 -29.85 59.94 20.80
N ARG A 417 -29.85 58.62 20.65
CA ARG A 417 -30.76 57.84 19.82
C ARG A 417 -31.25 56.62 20.56
N ILE A 418 -32.54 56.34 20.42
CA ILE A 418 -33.22 55.22 21.06
C ILE A 418 -33.99 54.39 20.04
N LEU A 419 -34.27 53.12 20.36
CA LEU A 419 -35.14 52.27 19.57
C LEU A 419 -36.61 52.46 19.99
N THR A 420 -37.48 52.68 19.02
CA THR A 420 -38.90 52.97 19.19
C THR A 420 -39.73 52.30 18.08
N VAL A 421 -41.03 52.62 18.01
CA VAL A 421 -41.96 52.20 16.96
C VAL A 421 -42.44 53.40 16.15
N ASP A 422 -42.57 53.25 14.83
CA ASP A 422 -43.08 54.29 13.93
C ASP A 422 -44.16 53.74 12.98
N GLU A 423 -45.21 54.53 12.73
CA GLU A 423 -46.35 54.11 11.90
C GLU A 423 -45.98 53.96 10.41
N LYS A 424 -45.00 54.73 9.92
CA LYS A 424 -44.80 54.96 8.48
C LYS A 424 -43.50 54.39 7.94
N GLN A 425 -42.43 54.35 8.72
CA GLN A 425 -41.09 54.02 8.24
C GLN A 425 -40.28 53.21 9.26
N GLN A 426 -39.40 52.36 8.74
CA GLN A 426 -38.25 51.81 9.47
C GLN A 426 -37.03 52.58 8.95
N ASN A 427 -36.43 53.43 9.78
CA ASN A 427 -35.38 54.37 9.34
C ASN A 427 -33.94 53.86 9.53
N THR A 428 -33.79 52.56 9.82
CA THR A 428 -32.52 51.86 9.93
C THR A 428 -32.57 50.53 9.20
N THR A 429 -31.46 50.14 8.58
CA THR A 429 -31.33 48.81 7.97
C THR A 429 -31.06 47.81 9.10
N ILE A 430 -31.94 46.81 9.22
CA ILE A 430 -31.80 45.71 10.16
C ILE A 430 -31.38 44.50 9.35
N THR A 431 -30.31 43.82 9.77
CA THR A 431 -29.78 42.65 9.07
C THR A 431 -30.00 41.39 9.91
N LEU A 432 -30.35 40.28 9.24
CA LEU A 432 -30.47 39.00 9.92
C LEU A 432 -29.08 38.40 10.21
N GLY A 433 -28.07 38.79 9.43
CA GLY A 433 -26.75 38.18 9.47
C GLY A 433 -26.64 36.97 8.54
N TYR A 434 -27.62 36.77 7.66
CA TYR A 434 -27.52 35.82 6.56
C TYR A 434 -26.60 36.43 5.51
N LYS A 435 -25.29 36.16 5.63
CA LYS A 435 -24.23 36.77 4.81
C LYS A 435 -24.67 36.88 3.35
N SER A 436 -24.53 38.06 2.76
CA SER A 436 -24.63 38.28 1.31
C SER A 436 -23.56 37.46 0.57
N CYS A 437 -23.39 37.64 -0.73
CA CYS A 437 -22.41 36.84 -1.48
C CYS A 437 -21.00 36.91 -0.86
N GLY A 438 -20.49 35.74 -0.47
CA GLY A 438 -19.27 35.54 0.31
C GLY A 438 -19.08 34.06 0.65
N ALA A 439 -17.87 33.65 1.05
CA ALA A 439 -17.48 32.23 1.16
C ALA A 439 -18.44 31.43 2.06
N VAL A 440 -19.25 30.58 1.43
CA VAL A 440 -19.95 29.45 2.05
C VAL A 440 -19.01 28.27 1.89
N THR A 441 -18.56 27.66 2.98
CA THR A 441 -17.73 26.46 2.88
C THR A 441 -18.65 25.29 2.50
N PRO A 442 -18.52 24.71 1.29
CA PRO A 442 -19.32 23.54 0.93
C PRO A 442 -18.97 22.38 1.85
N THR A 443 -19.98 21.68 2.34
CA THR A 443 -19.77 20.44 3.09
C THR A 443 -19.46 19.28 2.16
N ARG A 444 -19.99 19.30 0.94
CA ARG A 444 -19.73 18.30 -0.09
C ARG A 444 -18.24 18.25 -0.44
N THR A 445 -17.69 17.05 -0.53
CA THR A 445 -16.28 16.84 -0.90
C THR A 445 -16.11 15.54 -1.69
N SER A 446 -14.89 15.28 -2.13
CA SER A 446 -14.49 14.07 -2.84
C SER A 446 -13.19 13.51 -2.27
N LEU A 447 -12.84 12.31 -2.71
CA LEU A 447 -11.59 11.64 -2.40
C LEU A 447 -10.83 11.39 -3.69
N ALA A 448 -9.50 11.54 -3.65
CA ALA A 448 -8.66 11.19 -4.79
C ALA A 448 -8.76 9.70 -5.13
N ASP A 449 -8.56 9.34 -6.39
CA ASP A 449 -8.46 7.94 -6.79
C ASP A 449 -7.31 7.26 -6.05
N GLY A 450 -7.54 6.08 -5.49
CA GLY A 450 -6.51 5.41 -4.69
C GLY A 450 -7.02 4.18 -3.97
N VAL A 451 -6.24 3.69 -3.02
CA VAL A 451 -6.60 2.56 -2.17
C VAL A 451 -6.62 3.03 -0.72
N TYR A 452 -7.71 2.75 -0.01
CA TYR A 452 -7.97 3.32 1.31
C TYR A 452 -8.47 2.29 2.32
N PHE A 453 -8.22 2.56 3.59
CA PHE A 453 -8.95 2.00 4.72
C PHE A 453 -10.12 2.93 5.06
N ILE A 454 -11.27 2.35 5.43
CA ILE A 454 -12.46 3.10 5.85
C ILE A 454 -12.81 2.65 7.27
N GLN A 455 -12.89 3.59 8.22
CA GLN A 455 -13.24 3.33 9.61
C GLN A 455 -14.45 4.15 10.07
N ASN A 456 -15.29 3.59 10.93
CA ASN A 456 -16.41 4.30 11.57
C ASN A 456 -15.96 5.08 12.83
N SER A 457 -16.91 5.74 13.49
CA SER A 457 -16.66 6.52 14.71
C SER A 457 -16.13 5.71 15.89
N LYS A 458 -16.32 4.38 15.88
CA LYS A 458 -15.81 3.43 16.88
C LYS A 458 -14.41 2.90 16.55
N GLY A 459 -13.80 3.34 15.45
CA GLY A 459 -12.49 2.88 14.98
C GLY A 459 -12.51 1.50 14.31
N GLN A 460 -13.70 0.94 14.03
CA GLN A 460 -13.84 -0.34 13.34
C GLN A 460 -13.62 -0.16 11.84
N TYR A 461 -12.95 -1.10 11.20
CA TYR A 461 -12.69 -1.08 9.76
C TYR A 461 -13.84 -1.71 8.98
N LEU A 462 -14.24 -1.10 7.87
CA LEU A 462 -15.12 -1.71 6.90
C LEU A 462 -14.33 -2.77 6.12
N ALA A 463 -14.64 -4.06 6.27
CA ALA A 463 -13.82 -5.11 5.68
C ALA A 463 -14.58 -6.44 5.51
N SER A 464 -13.96 -7.39 4.81
CA SER A 464 -14.37 -8.79 4.84
C SER A 464 -13.39 -9.61 5.69
N PRO A 465 -13.66 -9.83 6.98
CA PRO A 465 -12.79 -10.67 7.81
C PRO A 465 -12.84 -12.12 7.33
N ILE A 466 -11.82 -12.93 7.69
CA ILE A 466 -11.68 -14.32 7.21
C ILE A 466 -12.96 -15.14 7.41
N HIS A 467 -13.61 -14.97 8.55
CA HIS A 467 -14.82 -15.72 8.91
C HIS A 467 -16.08 -15.33 8.11
N LYS A 468 -16.02 -14.25 7.31
CA LYS A 468 -17.10 -13.85 6.39
C LYS A 468 -16.82 -14.18 4.94
N ASN A 469 -15.56 -14.38 4.57
CA ASN A 469 -15.10 -14.79 3.24
C ASN A 469 -15.90 -14.13 2.08
N GLY A 470 -15.90 -12.81 2.01
CA GLY A 470 -16.62 -12.03 1.01
C GLY A 470 -17.82 -11.25 1.56
N GLY A 471 -18.39 -11.63 2.71
CA GLY A 471 -19.34 -10.76 3.42
C GLY A 471 -18.65 -9.55 4.04
N ILE A 472 -19.23 -8.35 3.91
CA ILE A 472 -18.67 -7.11 4.48
C ILE A 472 -19.33 -6.79 5.82
N GLU A 473 -18.53 -6.41 6.82
CA GLU A 473 -18.99 -5.90 8.11
C GLU A 473 -18.02 -4.87 8.71
N TRP A 474 -18.42 -4.25 9.82
CA TRP A 474 -17.55 -3.38 10.63
C TRP A 474 -16.74 -4.22 11.60
N VAL A 475 -15.42 -4.29 11.40
CA VAL A 475 -14.49 -5.19 12.11
C VAL A 475 -13.64 -4.43 13.10
N THR A 476 -13.60 -4.90 14.35
CA THR A 476 -12.60 -4.45 15.33
C THR A 476 -11.31 -5.24 15.13
N VAL A 477 -10.21 -4.54 14.89
CA VAL A 477 -8.88 -5.12 14.65
C VAL A 477 -8.09 -5.09 15.95
N ASN A 478 -7.38 -6.19 16.27
CA ASN A 478 -6.51 -6.26 17.44
C ASN A 478 -5.08 -5.78 17.15
N ASP A 479 -4.28 -5.53 18.19
CA ASP A 479 -2.90 -5.02 18.09
C ASP A 479 -1.90 -5.99 17.46
N LYS A 480 -2.28 -7.26 17.28
CA LYS A 480 -1.48 -8.32 16.64
C LYS A 480 -1.79 -8.49 15.16
N GLN A 481 -2.66 -7.65 14.60
CA GLN A 481 -3.03 -7.64 13.20
C GLN A 481 -2.51 -6.37 12.54
N ASP A 482 -1.92 -6.53 11.35
CA ASP A 482 -1.54 -5.39 10.51
C ASP A 482 -2.42 -5.37 9.25
N VAL A 483 -3.39 -4.46 9.22
CA VAL A 483 -4.33 -4.31 8.10
C VAL A 483 -3.66 -3.90 6.80
N ASN A 484 -2.42 -3.39 6.84
CA ASN A 484 -1.66 -3.08 5.63
C ASN A 484 -1.36 -4.32 4.79
N HIS A 485 -1.21 -5.49 5.42
CA HIS A 485 -1.01 -6.75 4.74
C HIS A 485 -2.32 -7.44 4.34
N MET A 486 -3.49 -6.87 4.66
CA MET A 486 -4.78 -7.53 4.51
C MET A 486 -5.63 -6.86 3.43
N PRO A 487 -5.61 -7.33 2.16
CA PRO A 487 -6.34 -6.70 1.07
C PRO A 487 -7.86 -6.69 1.28
N ALA A 488 -8.44 -7.59 2.07
CA ALA A 488 -9.87 -7.54 2.43
C ALA A 488 -10.28 -6.31 3.26
N PHE A 489 -9.33 -5.57 3.85
CA PHE A 489 -9.55 -4.31 4.57
C PHE A 489 -9.35 -3.08 3.69
N GLN A 490 -8.88 -3.28 2.46
CA GLN A 490 -8.51 -2.21 1.55
C GLN A 490 -9.59 -2.01 0.48
N TRP A 491 -9.90 -0.76 0.21
CA TRP A 491 -10.93 -0.35 -0.74
C TRP A 491 -10.29 0.45 -1.86
N VAL A 492 -10.43 -0.03 -3.10
CA VAL A 492 -10.12 0.76 -4.28
C VAL A 492 -11.21 1.81 -4.42
N VAL A 493 -10.84 3.07 -4.48
CA VAL A 493 -11.76 4.21 -4.61
C VAL A 493 -11.49 4.88 -5.95
N LEU A 494 -12.57 5.12 -6.70
CA LEU A 494 -12.53 5.91 -7.93
C LEU A 494 -13.60 7.00 -7.90
N LYS A 495 -13.24 8.21 -8.30
CA LYS A 495 -14.18 9.27 -8.64
C LYS A 495 -15.07 8.83 -9.80
N THR A 496 -16.36 9.11 -9.68
CA THR A 496 -17.33 8.95 -10.78
C THR A 496 -17.06 9.94 -11.89
N ASN A 497 -16.66 11.18 -11.56
CA ASN A 497 -16.16 12.19 -12.49
C ASN A 497 -14.63 12.37 -12.35
N PRO A 498 -13.81 11.76 -13.23
CA PRO A 498 -12.34 11.89 -13.17
C PRO A 498 -11.83 13.31 -13.49
N ALA A 499 -12.65 14.15 -14.11
CA ALA A 499 -12.32 15.53 -14.47
C ALA A 499 -12.71 16.55 -13.39
N ASP A 500 -13.19 16.10 -12.23
CA ASP A 500 -13.62 16.93 -11.10
C ASP A 500 -12.51 17.89 -10.63
N LYS A 501 -12.68 19.18 -10.92
CA LYS A 501 -11.75 20.26 -10.57
C LYS A 501 -12.03 20.85 -9.19
N ASN A 502 -13.25 20.68 -8.69
CA ASN A 502 -13.74 21.35 -7.48
C ASN A 502 -13.76 20.42 -6.26
N ASN A 503 -13.28 19.18 -6.42
CA ASN A 503 -13.18 18.16 -5.40
C ASN A 503 -14.52 17.83 -4.73
N VAL A 504 -15.58 17.68 -5.53
CA VAL A 504 -16.94 17.40 -5.07
C VAL A 504 -17.58 16.17 -5.73
N SER A 505 -16.87 15.49 -6.64
CA SER A 505 -17.34 14.26 -7.28
C SER A 505 -17.73 13.21 -6.26
N SER A 506 -18.81 12.49 -6.53
CA SER A 506 -19.08 11.25 -5.82
C SER A 506 -18.02 10.19 -6.15
N ILE A 507 -17.93 9.16 -5.31
CA ILE A 507 -16.98 8.07 -5.47
C ILE A 507 -17.68 6.72 -5.57
N GLN A 508 -16.98 5.76 -6.16
CA GLN A 508 -17.30 4.34 -6.10
C GLN A 508 -16.20 3.60 -5.38
N ILE A 509 -16.56 2.51 -4.70
CA ILE A 509 -15.62 1.71 -3.92
C ILE A 509 -15.72 0.22 -4.26
N TRP A 510 -14.58 -0.45 -4.32
CA TRP A 510 -14.47 -1.90 -4.50
C TRP A 510 -13.57 -2.49 -3.41
N ASN A 511 -13.98 -3.58 -2.80
CA ASN A 511 -13.08 -4.32 -1.93
C ASN A 511 -11.92 -4.91 -2.75
N ARG A 512 -10.67 -4.70 -2.32
CA ARG A 512 -9.48 -5.10 -3.08
C ARG A 512 -9.37 -6.62 -3.24
N GLU A 513 -9.81 -7.40 -2.25
CA GLU A 513 -9.81 -8.88 -2.31
C GLU A 513 -11.08 -9.47 -2.93
N PHE A 514 -12.24 -8.85 -2.69
CA PHE A 514 -13.54 -9.32 -3.17
C PHE A 514 -14.17 -8.30 -4.13
N ALA A 515 -13.72 -8.30 -5.38
CA ALA A 515 -14.04 -7.26 -6.38
C ALA A 515 -15.54 -7.03 -6.64
N THR A 516 -16.40 -8.02 -6.35
CA THR A 516 -17.85 -7.88 -6.50
C THR A 516 -18.52 -7.12 -5.35
N LYS A 517 -17.76 -6.73 -4.32
CA LYS A 517 -18.25 -6.08 -3.11
C LYS A 517 -17.92 -4.59 -3.08
N GLY A 518 -18.88 -3.78 -2.65
CA GLY A 518 -18.77 -2.32 -2.57
C GLY A 518 -19.91 -1.59 -3.26
N VAL A 519 -19.76 -0.27 -3.39
CA VAL A 519 -20.71 0.61 -4.09
C VAL A 519 -20.12 0.93 -5.46
N ASN A 520 -20.34 0.03 -6.41
CA ASN A 520 -19.57 -0.05 -7.66
C ASN A 520 -20.42 -0.24 -8.93
N SER A 521 -21.74 -0.11 -8.82
CA SER A 521 -22.68 -0.15 -9.94
C SER A 521 -23.19 1.27 -10.24
N ALA A 522 -24.41 1.46 -10.78
CA ALA A 522 -24.98 2.80 -11.02
C ALA A 522 -25.10 3.68 -9.74
N ALA A 523 -24.88 3.12 -8.56
CA ALA A 523 -24.81 3.84 -7.29
C ALA A 523 -23.43 4.47 -7.05
N SER A 524 -23.40 5.54 -6.27
CA SER A 524 -22.16 6.20 -5.83
C SER A 524 -22.32 6.72 -4.40
N ILE A 525 -21.20 7.03 -3.75
CA ILE A 525 -21.14 7.61 -2.41
C ILE A 525 -20.80 9.08 -2.55
N GLN A 526 -21.66 9.96 -2.05
CA GLN A 526 -21.32 11.36 -1.88
C GLN A 526 -20.70 11.57 -0.49
N LEU A 527 -19.45 11.98 -0.45
CA LEU A 527 -18.75 12.33 0.78
C LEU A 527 -18.98 13.79 1.14
N ASN A 528 -18.97 14.07 2.44
CA ASN A 528 -19.04 15.39 3.00
C ASN A 528 -18.02 15.54 4.14
N THR A 529 -17.56 16.75 4.39
CA THR A 529 -16.68 17.15 5.50
C THR A 529 -17.29 18.36 6.21
N PRO A 530 -17.33 18.39 7.55
CA PRO A 530 -17.73 19.59 8.27
C PRO A 530 -16.65 20.67 8.12
N ALA A 531 -17.05 21.95 8.16
CA ALA A 531 -16.14 23.08 7.95
C ALA A 531 -14.94 23.13 8.92
N ASP A 532 -15.08 22.56 10.13
CA ASP A 532 -14.08 22.67 11.21
C ASP A 532 -13.43 21.33 11.62
N LYS A 533 -13.61 20.22 10.87
CA LYS A 533 -13.07 18.91 11.29
C LYS A 533 -12.56 18.02 10.13
N ASP A 534 -11.55 17.22 10.44
CA ASP A 534 -10.88 16.30 9.49
C ASP A 534 -11.52 14.91 9.45
N TYR A 535 -12.81 14.82 9.11
CA TYR A 535 -13.46 13.53 8.85
C TYR A 535 -14.51 13.60 7.77
N TYR A 536 -14.84 12.44 7.22
CA TYR A 536 -15.87 12.30 6.19
C TYR A 536 -17.19 11.82 6.80
N TYR A 537 -18.31 12.15 6.18
CA TYR A 537 -19.62 11.55 6.48
C TYR A 537 -20.48 11.48 5.22
N VAL A 538 -21.55 10.70 5.28
CA VAL A 538 -22.59 10.61 4.25
C VAL A 538 -23.88 11.24 4.78
N THR A 539 -24.65 11.93 3.94
CA THR A 539 -25.92 12.56 4.33
C THR A 539 -27.08 11.56 4.42
N LYS A 540 -26.94 10.42 3.74
CA LYS A 540 -27.93 9.35 3.67
C LYS A 540 -27.26 8.00 3.88
N ASP A 541 -28.01 7.04 4.42
CA ASP A 541 -27.56 5.65 4.55
C ASP A 541 -27.13 5.10 3.19
N VAL A 542 -25.90 4.59 3.09
CA VAL A 542 -25.41 3.92 1.88
C VAL A 542 -25.14 2.45 2.17
N THR A 543 -25.89 1.55 1.52
CA THR A 543 -25.66 0.11 1.59
C THR A 543 -24.39 -0.27 0.83
N VAL A 544 -23.45 -0.93 1.52
CA VAL A 544 -22.18 -1.41 0.95
C VAL A 544 -22.28 -2.86 0.51
N ASP A 545 -22.85 -3.74 1.35
CA ASP A 545 -23.11 -5.15 1.05
C ASP A 545 -24.16 -5.70 2.04
N GLY A 546 -25.21 -6.34 1.54
CA GLY A 546 -26.28 -6.89 2.37
C GLY A 546 -26.88 -5.85 3.34
N SER A 547 -26.74 -6.08 4.65
CA SER A 547 -27.20 -5.18 5.71
C SER A 547 -26.16 -4.14 6.17
N THR A 548 -24.92 -4.23 5.70
CA THR A 548 -23.83 -3.34 6.11
C THR A 548 -23.92 -2.01 5.37
N LYS A 549 -23.89 -0.91 6.14
CA LYS A 549 -24.09 0.45 5.65
C LYS A 549 -23.02 1.41 6.15
N LEU A 550 -22.78 2.44 5.36
CA LEU A 550 -22.31 3.75 5.85
C LEU A 550 -23.55 4.47 6.41
N ILE A 551 -23.56 4.77 7.71
CA ILE A 551 -24.72 5.36 8.39
C ILE A 551 -24.70 6.88 8.18
N ALA A 552 -25.87 7.45 7.88
CA ALA A 552 -26.02 8.90 7.74
C ALA A 552 -25.46 9.66 8.96
N ASN A 553 -24.64 10.68 8.71
CA ASN A 553 -24.00 11.56 9.70
C ASN A 553 -23.03 10.87 10.69
N ASP A 554 -22.72 9.58 10.51
CA ASP A 554 -21.66 8.93 11.29
C ASP A 554 -20.28 9.41 10.80
N LYS A 555 -19.32 9.50 11.74
CA LYS A 555 -17.96 9.93 11.43
C LYS A 555 -17.21 8.80 10.74
N LEU A 556 -16.66 9.09 9.56
CA LEU A 556 -15.79 8.20 8.80
C LEU A 556 -14.35 8.72 8.78
N THR A 557 -13.40 7.87 9.15
CA THR A 557 -11.98 8.12 8.94
C THR A 557 -11.54 7.32 7.71
N ILE A 558 -11.05 8.00 6.68
CA ILE A 558 -10.59 7.38 5.44
C ILE A 558 -9.10 7.65 5.29
N LYS A 559 -8.29 6.59 5.28
CA LYS A 559 -6.83 6.68 5.29
C LYS A 559 -6.24 5.96 4.08
N GLU A 560 -5.36 6.62 3.34
CA GLU A 560 -4.70 6.01 2.19
C GLU A 560 -3.76 4.86 2.61
N VAL A 561 -3.73 3.81 1.80
CA VAL A 561 -2.82 2.67 1.94
C VAL A 561 -1.46 3.04 1.34
N GLU A 562 -0.36 2.77 2.02
CA GLU A 562 0.97 3.11 1.49
C GLU A 562 1.28 2.39 0.16
N ALA A 563 1.98 3.08 -0.74
CA ALA A 563 2.28 2.59 -2.09
C ALA A 563 2.94 1.20 -2.13
N LYS A 564 3.83 0.89 -1.17
CA LYS A 564 4.52 -0.40 -1.10
C LYS A 564 3.56 -1.60 -0.99
N TYR A 565 2.44 -1.42 -0.29
CA TYR A 565 1.39 -2.45 -0.15
C TYR A 565 0.48 -2.48 -1.38
N GLN A 566 0.29 -1.36 -2.07
CA GLN A 566 -0.43 -1.33 -3.35
C GLN A 566 0.33 -2.08 -4.46
N SER A 567 1.67 -2.01 -4.43
CA SER A 567 2.56 -2.64 -5.41
C SER A 567 2.91 -4.11 -5.14
N ASP A 568 2.57 -4.64 -3.96
CA ASP A 568 2.78 -6.05 -3.64
C ASP A 568 1.67 -6.90 -4.28
N LYS A 569 2.05 -7.70 -5.27
CA LYS A 569 1.15 -8.60 -6.00
C LYS A 569 0.77 -9.86 -5.22
N TYR A 570 1.47 -10.19 -4.13
CA TYR A 570 1.18 -11.36 -3.29
C TYR A 570 0.62 -10.96 -1.92
N LEU A 571 0.19 -9.70 -1.76
CA LEU A 571 -0.29 -9.16 -0.49
C LEU A 571 -1.41 -10.02 0.12
N GLY A 572 -1.26 -10.37 1.39
CA GLY A 572 -2.26 -11.10 2.18
C GLY A 572 -2.19 -12.62 2.08
N TYR A 573 -1.37 -13.20 1.20
CA TYR A 573 -1.15 -14.64 1.12
C TYR A 573 0.34 -14.97 1.11
N LYS A 574 0.74 -16.08 1.75
CA LYS A 574 2.14 -16.49 1.73
C LYS A 574 2.52 -16.90 0.31
N LYS A 575 3.54 -16.24 -0.24
CA LYS A 575 4.27 -16.71 -1.41
C LYS A 575 5.61 -17.33 -0.99
N ILE A 576 5.84 -18.54 -1.45
CA ILE A 576 7.12 -19.25 -1.34
C ILE A 576 7.66 -19.43 -2.75
N ALA A 577 8.93 -19.10 -2.97
CA ALA A 577 9.54 -19.25 -4.29
C ALA A 577 9.65 -20.74 -4.66
N LYS A 578 9.51 -21.05 -5.95
CA LYS A 578 9.55 -22.44 -6.43
C LYS A 578 10.84 -23.16 -6.04
N ASN A 579 11.98 -22.47 -6.11
CA ASN A 579 13.27 -23.05 -5.71
C ASN A 579 13.32 -23.35 -4.21
N ASP A 580 12.73 -22.51 -3.37
CA ASP A 580 12.71 -22.72 -1.92
C ASP A 580 11.82 -23.91 -1.53
N LEU A 581 10.73 -24.16 -2.25
CA LEU A 581 9.86 -25.33 -2.04
C LEU A 581 10.57 -26.65 -2.36
N LEU A 582 11.50 -26.64 -3.32
CA LEU A 582 12.22 -27.83 -3.76
C LEU A 582 13.32 -28.26 -2.78
N VAL A 583 13.90 -27.32 -2.05
CA VAL A 583 15.13 -27.54 -1.28
C VAL A 583 14.89 -27.53 0.22
N ASN A 584 13.83 -26.89 0.68
CA ASN A 584 13.53 -26.75 2.11
C ASN A 584 12.31 -27.60 2.48
N LYS A 585 12.37 -28.15 3.70
CA LYS A 585 11.16 -28.50 4.46
C LYS A 585 10.73 -27.30 5.28
N TYR A 586 9.46 -27.23 5.66
CA TYR A 586 8.87 -26.11 6.37
C TYR A 586 8.27 -26.53 7.68
N THR A 587 8.44 -25.70 8.69
CA THR A 587 7.83 -25.86 10.01
C THR A 587 6.70 -24.84 10.16
N PHE A 588 5.70 -25.20 10.96
CA PHE A 588 4.52 -24.37 11.20
C PHE A 588 4.44 -24.03 12.68
N ASN A 589 4.89 -22.83 13.04
CA ASN A 589 4.88 -22.34 14.41
C ASN A 589 3.53 -21.69 14.72
N TYR A 590 2.77 -22.28 15.64
CA TYR A 590 1.49 -21.76 16.07
C TYR A 590 1.68 -20.49 16.90
N TYR A 591 0.92 -19.43 16.56
CA TYR A 591 0.85 -18.27 17.42
C TYR A 591 0.19 -18.64 18.76
N HIS A 592 1.03 -18.79 19.80
CA HIS A 592 0.61 -19.04 21.16
C HIS A 592 1.05 -17.90 22.08
N PRO A 593 0.15 -17.30 22.90
CA PRO A 593 0.45 -16.08 23.64
C PRO A 593 1.52 -16.22 24.73
N TYR A 594 1.81 -17.44 25.17
CA TYR A 594 2.75 -17.71 26.27
C TYR A 594 3.97 -18.54 25.87
N SER A 595 4.05 -19.00 24.61
CA SER A 595 5.18 -19.82 24.16
C SER A 595 5.45 -19.68 22.67
N SER A 596 6.72 -19.66 22.28
CA SER A 596 7.17 -19.66 20.89
C SER A 596 7.60 -21.04 20.39
N ASP A 597 7.56 -22.07 21.25
CA ASP A 597 8.02 -23.44 20.96
C ASP A 597 6.91 -24.38 20.46
N LYS A 598 5.76 -23.82 20.08
CA LYS A 598 4.57 -24.59 19.72
C LYS A 598 4.51 -24.77 18.22
N PHE A 599 4.85 -25.96 17.74
CA PHE A 599 4.87 -26.30 16.31
C PHE A 599 3.86 -27.40 16.00
N ILE A 600 3.37 -27.41 14.75
CA ILE A 600 2.64 -28.57 14.24
C ILE A 600 3.60 -29.76 14.17
N ALA A 601 3.24 -30.86 14.83
CA ALA A 601 3.95 -32.12 14.78
C ALA A 601 2.96 -33.30 14.74
N GLN A 602 3.40 -34.43 14.23
CA GLN A 602 2.68 -35.69 14.34
C GLN A 602 2.79 -36.20 15.77
N SER A 603 1.65 -36.60 16.34
CA SER A 603 1.55 -37.32 17.59
C SER A 603 2.41 -38.59 17.58
N GLU A 604 3.10 -38.88 18.69
CA GLU A 604 3.85 -40.14 18.85
C GLU A 604 2.95 -41.38 18.88
N LYS A 605 1.65 -41.21 19.16
CA LYS A 605 0.69 -42.30 19.37
C LYS A 605 -0.01 -42.74 18.08
N ASP A 606 -0.17 -41.83 17.12
CA ASP A 606 -1.00 -42.04 15.94
C ASP A 606 -0.62 -41.12 14.76
N SER A 607 -1.47 -41.04 13.74
CA SER A 607 -1.24 -40.22 12.55
C SER A 607 -1.66 -38.75 12.72
N VAL A 608 -2.25 -38.39 13.86
CA VAL A 608 -2.88 -37.08 14.07
C VAL A 608 -1.82 -36.01 14.26
N LEU A 609 -2.06 -34.83 13.69
CA LEU A 609 -1.25 -33.64 13.90
C LEU A 609 -1.71 -32.89 15.16
N THR A 610 -0.76 -32.49 15.99
CA THR A 610 -0.97 -31.77 17.25
C THR A 610 -0.04 -30.56 17.34
N VAL A 611 -0.30 -29.71 18.33
CA VAL A 611 0.52 -28.53 18.68
C VAL A 611 0.83 -28.55 20.18
N LEU A 612 1.24 -29.72 20.69
CA LEU A 612 1.54 -29.93 22.11
C LEU A 612 3.04 -29.78 22.36
N ASP A 613 3.79 -30.83 22.00
CA ASP A 613 5.24 -30.95 22.13
C ASP A 613 5.80 -31.58 20.85
N GLY A 614 6.98 -31.13 20.42
CA GLY A 614 7.64 -31.59 19.20
C GLY A 614 7.65 -30.56 18.07
N LYS A 615 8.43 -30.85 17.03
CA LYS A 615 8.63 -30.01 15.86
C LYS A 615 8.89 -30.89 14.64
N ASP A 616 7.91 -30.99 13.74
CA ASP A 616 8.11 -31.65 12.45
C ASP A 616 8.33 -30.65 11.32
N ALA A 617 9.06 -31.10 10.31
CA ALA A 617 9.27 -30.38 9.06
C ALA A 617 8.53 -31.07 7.92
N PHE A 618 7.78 -30.30 7.13
CA PHE A 618 6.92 -30.78 6.06
C PHE A 618 7.42 -30.31 4.69
N VAL A 619 7.36 -31.17 3.69
CA VAL A 619 7.58 -30.79 2.30
C VAL A 619 6.34 -30.06 1.82
N LEU A 620 6.53 -28.88 1.22
CA LEU A 620 5.46 -28.13 0.58
C LEU A 620 5.63 -28.19 -0.93
N ASP A 621 4.52 -28.41 -1.65
CA ASP A 621 4.48 -28.28 -3.11
C ASP A 621 3.33 -27.37 -3.53
N THR A 622 3.39 -26.86 -4.75
CA THR A 622 2.32 -26.08 -5.35
C THR A 622 1.39 -26.96 -6.18
N VAL A 623 0.09 -26.66 -6.14
CA VAL A 623 -0.86 -27.33 -7.03
C VAL A 623 -0.98 -26.55 -8.33
N GLN A 624 -0.63 -27.19 -9.45
CA GLN A 624 -0.73 -26.60 -10.78
C GLN A 624 -1.96 -27.14 -11.52
N TYR A 625 -2.88 -26.24 -11.87
CA TYR A 625 -4.01 -26.59 -12.73
C TYR A 625 -3.69 -26.46 -14.23
N ASN A 626 -2.99 -25.40 -14.62
CA ASN A 626 -2.68 -25.13 -16.02
C ASN A 626 -1.16 -24.93 -16.20
N ARG A 627 -0.55 -25.84 -16.96
CA ARG A 627 0.89 -25.84 -17.27
C ARG A 627 1.34 -24.54 -17.97
N ALA A 628 0.43 -23.79 -18.59
CA ALA A 628 0.72 -22.52 -19.27
C ALA A 628 0.73 -21.29 -18.35
N THR A 629 -0.03 -21.27 -17.24
CA THR A 629 -0.17 -20.09 -16.35
C THR A 629 0.59 -20.22 -15.02
N GLY A 630 1.11 -21.40 -14.70
CA GLY A 630 1.82 -21.65 -13.44
C GLY A 630 0.89 -21.90 -12.24
N ALA A 631 1.44 -21.87 -11.04
CA ALA A 631 0.73 -22.16 -9.78
C ALA A 631 0.10 -20.91 -9.11
N ASP A 632 0.26 -19.73 -9.71
CA ASP A 632 -0.22 -18.46 -9.15
C ASP A 632 -1.54 -18.08 -9.83
N GLU A 633 -2.59 -17.88 -9.03
CA GLU A 633 -3.93 -17.55 -9.49
C GLU A 633 -4.26 -16.09 -9.18
N ALA A 634 -4.72 -15.36 -10.19
CA ALA A 634 -5.16 -13.97 -10.02
C ALA A 634 -6.49 -13.91 -9.25
N TYR A 635 -6.64 -12.95 -8.34
CA TYR A 635 -7.87 -12.72 -7.58
C TYR A 635 -8.05 -11.24 -7.20
N GLY A 636 -9.22 -10.87 -6.68
CA GLY A 636 -9.49 -9.49 -6.24
C GLY A 636 -9.76 -8.51 -7.38
N TYR A 637 -9.63 -7.22 -7.07
CA TYR A 637 -9.94 -6.13 -7.99
C TYR A 637 -9.07 -6.19 -9.25
N VAL A 638 -9.74 -6.19 -10.41
CA VAL A 638 -9.09 -6.21 -11.73
C VAL A 638 -9.05 -4.80 -12.30
N ILE A 639 -7.86 -4.37 -12.74
CA ILE A 639 -7.68 -3.07 -13.37
C ILE A 639 -8.25 -3.13 -14.79
N LEU A 640 -9.37 -2.45 -15.01
CA LEU A 640 -10.20 -2.61 -16.21
C LEU A 640 -9.61 -1.97 -17.48
N SER A 641 -8.75 -0.95 -17.35
CA SER A 641 -8.19 -0.25 -18.51
C SER A 641 -6.86 0.46 -18.19
N LYS A 642 -6.12 0.84 -19.25
CA LYS A 642 -4.90 1.65 -19.12
C LYS A 642 -5.16 3.03 -18.53
N ASP A 643 -6.35 3.60 -18.69
CA ASP A 643 -6.68 4.90 -18.14
C ASP A 643 -6.96 4.82 -16.64
N ILE A 644 -7.60 3.74 -16.17
CA ILE A 644 -7.70 3.46 -14.73
C ILE A 644 -6.31 3.18 -14.13
N GLN A 645 -5.43 2.47 -14.85
CA GLN A 645 -4.06 2.25 -14.38
C GLN A 645 -3.28 3.56 -14.16
N LYS A 646 -3.46 4.57 -15.03
CA LYS A 646 -2.82 5.89 -14.84
C LYS A 646 -3.31 6.60 -13.58
N ARG A 647 -4.58 6.41 -13.22
CA ARG A 647 -5.22 6.96 -12.02
C ARG A 647 -4.81 6.19 -10.75
N LEU A 648 -4.47 4.91 -10.89
CA LEU A 648 -4.01 4.03 -9.81
C LEU A 648 -2.57 3.50 -10.09
N PRO A 649 -1.55 4.38 -10.14
CA PRO A 649 -0.23 4.03 -10.67
C PRO A 649 0.48 2.93 -9.88
N ASN A 650 0.24 2.82 -8.57
CA ASN A 650 0.90 1.85 -7.70
C ASN A 650 0.13 0.53 -7.58
N LEU A 651 -1.14 0.47 -7.98
CA LEU A 651 -1.96 -0.72 -7.79
C LEU A 651 -1.59 -1.79 -8.80
N VAL A 652 -1.34 -3.00 -8.30
CA VAL A 652 -1.13 -4.20 -9.11
C VAL A 652 -2.21 -5.25 -8.88
N GLN A 653 -2.41 -6.11 -9.88
CA GLN A 653 -3.26 -7.30 -9.78
C GLN A 653 -2.72 -8.25 -8.70
N LEU A 654 -3.59 -8.69 -7.78
CA LEU A 654 -3.23 -9.64 -6.74
C LEU A 654 -3.20 -11.09 -7.27
N TYR A 655 -2.29 -11.89 -6.72
CA TYR A 655 -2.06 -13.30 -7.00
C TYR A 655 -1.89 -14.08 -5.70
N ARG A 656 -2.40 -15.32 -5.69
CA ARG A 656 -2.25 -16.26 -4.55
C ARG A 656 -1.82 -17.63 -5.07
N THR A 657 -1.16 -18.40 -4.21
CA THR A 657 -0.64 -19.74 -4.55
C THR A 657 -1.32 -20.79 -3.68
N VAL A 658 -1.65 -21.93 -4.29
CA VAL A 658 -2.23 -23.10 -3.62
C VAL A 658 -1.14 -24.09 -3.27
N TYR A 659 -1.13 -24.60 -2.04
CA TYR A 659 -0.10 -25.49 -1.51
C TYR A 659 -0.64 -26.85 -1.09
N THR A 660 0.19 -27.88 -1.12
CA THR A 660 0.00 -29.16 -0.40
C THR A 660 1.15 -29.36 0.59
N ALA A 661 0.90 -30.14 1.65
CA ALA A 661 1.88 -30.44 2.68
C ALA A 661 2.05 -31.95 2.89
N MET A 662 3.29 -32.40 3.05
CA MET A 662 3.65 -33.81 3.21
C MET A 662 4.71 -34.01 4.31
N LYS A 663 4.62 -35.12 5.06
CA LYS A 663 5.65 -35.59 5.97
C LYS A 663 6.24 -36.89 5.42
N GLY A 664 7.45 -36.83 4.86
CA GLY A 664 7.97 -37.93 4.04
C GLY A 664 7.02 -38.20 2.87
N ASP A 665 6.59 -39.45 2.69
CA ASP A 665 5.63 -39.84 1.65
C ASP A 665 4.16 -39.73 2.09
N LEU A 666 3.90 -39.14 3.27
CA LEU A 666 2.56 -39.02 3.85
C LEU A 666 1.98 -37.63 3.57
N ASN A 667 0.90 -37.52 2.79
CA ASN A 667 0.23 -36.22 2.66
C ASN A 667 -0.62 -35.90 3.88
N TRP A 668 -0.79 -34.60 4.12
CA TRP A 668 -1.80 -34.08 5.03
C TRP A 668 -3.20 -34.46 4.53
N ALA A 669 -4.04 -34.92 5.45
CA ALA A 669 -5.44 -35.26 5.23
C ALA A 669 -6.28 -34.80 6.42
N ILE A 670 -7.60 -34.85 6.25
CA ILE A 670 -8.57 -34.64 7.32
C ILE A 670 -9.36 -35.93 7.49
N ASN A 671 -9.35 -36.47 8.71
CA ASN A 671 -10.04 -37.71 9.04
C ASN A 671 -11.54 -37.48 9.35
N LYS A 672 -12.31 -38.56 9.54
CA LYS A 672 -13.75 -38.51 9.88
C LYS A 672 -14.09 -37.78 11.19
N GLU A 673 -13.11 -37.47 12.03
CA GLU A 673 -13.26 -36.73 13.29
C GLU A 673 -12.84 -35.26 13.17
N ASP A 674 -12.69 -34.77 11.92
CA ASP A 674 -12.26 -33.41 11.60
C ASP A 674 -10.89 -33.05 12.17
N LYS A 675 -9.99 -34.04 12.28
CA LYS A 675 -8.59 -33.84 12.70
C LYS A 675 -7.66 -33.93 11.51
N PHE A 676 -6.69 -33.02 11.48
CA PHE A 676 -5.59 -33.10 10.54
C PHE A 676 -4.68 -34.28 10.90
N ASN A 677 -4.30 -35.07 9.91
CA ASN A 677 -3.42 -36.22 10.06
C ASN A 677 -2.50 -36.41 8.85
N VAL A 678 -1.53 -37.32 8.95
CA VAL A 678 -0.65 -37.73 7.84
C VAL A 678 -0.93 -39.18 7.44
N SER A 679 -1.15 -39.45 6.15
CA SER A 679 -1.56 -40.78 5.66
C SER A 679 -0.87 -41.19 4.35
N LYS A 680 -0.81 -42.49 4.03
CA LYS A 680 -0.44 -43.01 2.68
C LYS A 680 -1.67 -43.23 1.78
N TYR A 681 -2.86 -43.34 2.36
CA TYR A 681 -4.08 -43.74 1.66
C TYR A 681 -4.88 -42.52 1.21
N PHE A 682 -5.00 -42.35 -0.11
CA PHE A 682 -5.67 -41.22 -0.76
C PHE A 682 -6.68 -41.71 -1.80
N GLY A 683 -7.96 -41.32 -1.65
CA GLY A 683 -9.00 -41.59 -2.64
C GLY A 683 -10.36 -41.93 -2.01
N ALA A 684 -11.43 -41.79 -2.79
CA ALA A 684 -12.83 -42.01 -2.37
C ALA A 684 -13.17 -43.45 -1.92
N THR A 685 -12.17 -44.34 -1.83
CA THR A 685 -12.30 -45.74 -1.42
C THR A 685 -11.50 -46.08 -0.15
N ALA A 686 -10.81 -45.11 0.47
CA ALA A 686 -10.25 -45.31 1.81
C ALA A 686 -11.34 -45.00 2.85
N GLU A 687 -11.91 -46.03 3.48
CA GLU A 687 -13.17 -45.99 4.26
C GLU A 687 -13.24 -44.98 5.44
N GLU A 688 -12.19 -44.18 5.74
CA GLU A 688 -12.15 -43.31 6.94
C GLU A 688 -11.50 -41.91 6.79
N ASN A 689 -10.95 -41.54 5.62
CA ASN A 689 -10.25 -40.24 5.45
C ASN A 689 -10.69 -39.50 4.18
N THR A 690 -10.77 -38.17 4.23
CA THR A 690 -11.03 -37.32 3.06
C THR A 690 -9.72 -36.89 2.36
N LYS A 691 -9.82 -36.54 1.08
CA LYS A 691 -8.70 -36.29 0.15
C LYS A 691 -7.65 -35.31 0.72
N ALA A 692 -6.38 -35.50 0.34
CA ALA A 692 -5.30 -34.55 0.58
C ALA A 692 -5.75 -33.12 0.20
N THR A 693 -5.83 -32.25 1.20
CA THR A 693 -6.51 -30.96 1.05
C THR A 693 -5.49 -29.93 0.57
N PRO A 694 -5.70 -29.29 -0.59
CA PRO A 694 -4.88 -28.15 -0.97
C PRO A 694 -5.23 -26.94 -0.08
N PHE A 695 -4.26 -26.08 0.21
CA PHE A 695 -4.41 -24.97 1.15
C PHE A 695 -4.03 -23.62 0.56
N PHE A 696 -4.73 -22.58 1.02
CA PHE A 696 -4.19 -21.23 1.02
C PHE A 696 -3.61 -20.90 2.39
N PHE A 697 -2.51 -20.16 2.41
CA PHE A 697 -1.96 -19.56 3.62
C PHE A 697 -2.28 -18.06 3.62
N LYS A 698 -3.37 -17.67 4.29
CA LYS A 698 -3.86 -16.29 4.31
C LYS A 698 -3.39 -15.59 5.57
N GLU A 699 -2.75 -14.43 5.45
CA GLU A 699 -2.21 -13.71 6.61
C GLU A 699 -3.34 -13.28 7.55
N ASN A 700 -3.15 -13.54 8.85
CA ASN A 700 -4.09 -13.16 9.88
C ASN A 700 -3.44 -12.28 10.96
N ASN A 701 -2.15 -12.45 11.24
CA ASN A 701 -1.41 -11.69 12.25
C ASN A 701 -0.01 -11.31 11.74
N CYS A 702 0.51 -10.19 12.24
CA CYS A 702 1.89 -9.76 12.05
C CYS A 702 2.40 -9.25 13.41
N ILE A 703 3.42 -9.92 13.96
CA ILE A 703 3.91 -9.67 15.32
C ILE A 703 5.42 -9.56 15.24
N ASP A 704 5.97 -8.41 15.62
CA ASP A 704 7.41 -8.12 15.58
C ASP A 704 8.06 -8.44 14.21
N GLY A 705 7.31 -8.20 13.12
CA GLY A 705 7.74 -8.49 11.75
C GLY A 705 7.57 -9.95 11.30
N VAL A 706 7.08 -10.84 12.16
CA VAL A 706 6.76 -12.24 11.83
C VAL A 706 5.31 -12.34 11.39
N HIS A 707 5.11 -12.81 10.15
CA HIS A 707 3.79 -13.02 9.57
C HIS A 707 3.25 -14.41 9.91
N TYR A 708 2.02 -14.46 10.42
CA TYR A 708 1.31 -15.69 10.75
C TYR A 708 0.08 -15.85 9.86
N TYR A 709 -0.09 -17.05 9.32
CA TYR A 709 -1.07 -17.37 8.30
C TYR A 709 -2.11 -18.35 8.82
N ALA A 710 -3.38 -18.06 8.58
CA ALA A 710 -4.45 -19.03 8.64
C ALA A 710 -4.25 -20.06 7.51
N ILE A 711 -4.38 -21.35 7.84
CA ILE A 711 -4.34 -22.44 6.87
C ILE A 711 -5.78 -22.71 6.45
N LEU A 712 -6.13 -22.34 5.22
CA LEU A 712 -7.48 -22.43 4.70
C LEU A 712 -7.58 -23.57 3.68
N SER A 713 -8.48 -24.52 3.92
CA SER A 713 -8.76 -25.62 3.01
C SER A 713 -9.37 -25.10 1.71
N THR A 714 -8.94 -25.65 0.59
CA THR A 714 -9.41 -25.24 -0.74
C THR A 714 -9.99 -26.40 -1.53
N GLN A 715 -10.90 -26.07 -2.43
CA GLN A 715 -11.46 -26.97 -3.42
C GLN A 715 -11.35 -26.38 -4.81
N TRP A 716 -11.31 -27.26 -5.79
CA TRP A 716 -11.31 -26.88 -7.19
C TRP A 716 -12.70 -26.44 -7.64
N ASP A 717 -12.84 -25.19 -8.09
CA ASP A 717 -14.07 -24.69 -8.73
C ASP A 717 -13.94 -24.87 -10.25
N SER A 718 -14.63 -25.90 -10.78
CA SER A 718 -14.60 -26.22 -12.21
C SER A 718 -15.19 -25.13 -13.11
N ASN A 719 -16.08 -24.29 -12.59
CA ASN A 719 -16.71 -23.20 -13.35
C ASN A 719 -15.77 -22.01 -13.47
N LYS A 720 -15.15 -21.62 -12.36
CA LYS A 720 -14.21 -20.47 -12.33
C LYS A 720 -12.80 -20.85 -12.78
N LYS A 721 -12.50 -22.14 -12.86
CA LYS A 721 -11.17 -22.68 -13.16
C LYS A 721 -10.09 -22.14 -12.22
N VAL A 722 -10.40 -22.07 -10.93
CA VAL A 722 -9.48 -21.65 -9.85
C VAL A 722 -9.77 -22.44 -8.59
N TYR A 723 -8.85 -22.41 -7.63
CA TYR A 723 -9.12 -22.90 -6.28
C TYR A 723 -9.87 -21.84 -5.46
N THR A 724 -10.90 -22.29 -4.76
CA THR A 724 -11.68 -21.47 -3.81
C THR A 724 -11.59 -22.07 -2.42
N ILE A 725 -11.75 -21.24 -1.40
CA ILE A 725 -11.90 -21.70 -0.02
C ILE A 725 -13.18 -22.56 0.04
N VAL A 726 -13.13 -23.69 0.74
CA VAL A 726 -14.33 -24.53 0.98
C VAL A 726 -15.30 -23.72 1.87
N GLU A 727 -16.61 -23.86 1.70
CA GLU A 727 -17.59 -23.06 2.47
C GLU A 727 -18.57 -23.90 3.29
N ARG A 728 -18.50 -25.23 3.19
CA ARG A 728 -19.37 -26.17 3.92
C ARG A 728 -18.50 -27.30 4.47
N ASP A 729 -18.47 -27.41 5.80
CA ASP A 729 -17.90 -28.51 6.58
C ASP A 729 -16.34 -28.50 6.74
N ASN A 730 -15.81 -27.46 7.40
CA ASN A 730 -14.48 -27.36 8.04
C ASN A 730 -13.32 -26.74 7.22
N ASP A 731 -13.33 -25.40 7.05
CA ASP A 731 -12.51 -24.71 6.04
C ASP A 731 -11.24 -24.02 6.56
N LYS A 732 -10.92 -24.12 7.86
CA LYS A 732 -9.63 -23.63 8.39
C LYS A 732 -9.02 -24.54 9.43
N ALA A 733 -7.70 -24.59 9.51
CA ALA A 733 -7.01 -25.28 10.59
C ALA A 733 -7.11 -24.48 11.90
N GLY A 734 -7.42 -25.18 12.98
CA GLY A 734 -7.52 -24.62 14.32
C GLY A 734 -6.99 -25.56 15.40
N VAL A 735 -6.41 -24.99 16.43
CA VAL A 735 -5.87 -25.76 17.56
C VAL A 735 -6.94 -25.90 18.64
N SER A 736 -7.21 -27.12 19.09
CA SER A 736 -8.11 -27.36 20.22
C SER A 736 -7.46 -26.96 21.55
N ASP A 737 -8.23 -26.24 22.36
CA ASP A 737 -7.84 -25.71 23.67
C ASP A 737 -8.54 -26.44 24.83
N TYR A 738 -9.50 -27.30 24.53
CA TYR A 738 -10.27 -28.07 25.52
C TYR A 738 -9.82 -29.53 25.67
N ASP A 739 -9.07 -30.08 24.68
CA ASP A 739 -8.43 -31.38 24.81
C ASP A 739 -6.95 -31.20 25.19
N GLY A 740 -6.49 -31.96 26.18
CA GLY A 740 -5.11 -31.87 26.69
C GLY A 740 -4.02 -32.28 25.69
N ASN A 741 -4.41 -32.63 24.46
CA ASN A 741 -3.52 -33.05 23.38
C ASN A 741 -3.27 -31.94 22.34
N ALA A 742 -3.91 -30.77 22.47
CA ALA A 742 -3.74 -29.62 21.55
C ALA A 742 -3.83 -30.03 20.07
N THR A 743 -4.86 -30.82 19.73
CA THR A 743 -5.03 -31.41 18.40
C THR A 743 -5.25 -30.34 17.33
N LEU A 744 -4.68 -30.52 16.14
CA LEU A 744 -4.98 -29.68 14.98
C LEU A 744 -6.26 -30.19 14.31
N LYS A 745 -7.32 -29.36 14.34
CA LYS A 745 -8.65 -29.69 13.83
C LYS A 745 -9.03 -28.81 12.65
N ALA A 746 -9.88 -29.35 11.79
CA ALA A 746 -10.58 -28.61 10.78
C ALA A 746 -11.77 -27.91 11.47
N GLN A 747 -11.74 -26.59 11.53
CA GLN A 747 -12.75 -25.74 12.16
C GLN A 747 -13.64 -25.07 11.11
N ILE A 748 -14.84 -24.70 11.54
CA ILE A 748 -15.79 -23.97 10.70
C ILE A 748 -15.24 -22.56 10.39
N LEU A 749 -15.31 -22.16 9.13
CA LEU A 749 -14.79 -20.86 8.69
C LEU A 749 -15.46 -19.69 9.43
N SER A 750 -16.77 -19.77 9.64
CA SER A 750 -17.61 -18.72 10.22
C SER A 750 -17.33 -18.41 11.70
N GLU A 751 -16.52 -19.23 12.38
CA GLU A 751 -16.03 -18.90 13.70
C GLU A 751 -15.08 -17.69 13.65
N THR A 752 -15.26 -16.74 14.56
CA THR A 752 -14.46 -15.52 14.60
C THR A 752 -13.01 -15.79 14.99
N ARG A 753 -12.75 -16.74 15.90
CA ARG A 753 -11.40 -17.14 16.31
C ARG A 753 -10.68 -17.85 15.16
N THR A 754 -9.47 -17.40 14.82
CA THR A 754 -8.67 -17.99 13.74
C THR A 754 -7.28 -18.30 14.27
N SER A 755 -6.90 -19.58 14.27
CA SER A 755 -5.51 -19.99 14.53
C SER A 755 -4.63 -19.60 13.35
N ALA A 756 -3.41 -19.15 13.64
CA ALA A 756 -2.47 -18.70 12.62
C ALA A 756 -1.07 -19.24 12.90
N PHE A 757 -0.31 -19.51 11.84
CA PHE A 757 0.97 -20.19 11.91
C PHE A 757 2.04 -19.44 11.13
N ALA A 758 3.21 -19.22 11.73
CA ALA A 758 4.38 -18.76 11.00
C ALA A 758 5.00 -19.94 10.26
N ILE A 759 5.22 -19.76 8.95
CA ILE A 759 5.72 -20.80 8.05
C ILE A 759 7.14 -20.44 7.66
N ALA A 760 8.11 -21.25 8.12
CA ALA A 760 9.53 -20.99 7.92
C ALA A 760 10.28 -22.27 7.50
N PRO A 761 11.34 -22.17 6.68
CA PRO A 761 12.23 -23.28 6.41
C PRO A 761 12.74 -23.93 7.70
N ASP A 762 12.85 -25.25 7.70
CA ASP A 762 13.52 -25.96 8.77
C ASP A 762 15.03 -25.84 8.59
N ASN A 763 15.69 -25.15 9.53
CA ASN A 763 17.14 -24.87 9.47
C ASN A 763 18.02 -26.04 9.93
N SER A 764 17.47 -27.26 10.01
CA SER A 764 18.27 -28.46 10.29
C SER A 764 19.29 -28.66 9.15
N PRO A 765 20.60 -28.69 9.44
CA PRO A 765 21.60 -28.70 8.38
C PRO A 765 21.56 -30.04 7.64
N LEU A 766 21.33 -30.01 6.32
CA LEU A 766 21.34 -31.21 5.49
C LEU A 766 22.77 -31.66 5.16
N TYR A 767 23.70 -30.71 5.10
CA TYR A 767 25.11 -30.94 4.77
C TYR A 767 26.01 -30.32 5.85
N ARG A 768 27.17 -30.93 6.08
CA ARG A 768 28.17 -30.47 7.03
C ARG A 768 28.85 -29.19 6.55
N ARG A 769 28.90 -28.23 7.46
CA ARG A 769 29.80 -27.08 7.41
C ARG A 769 30.93 -27.35 8.38
N PHE A 770 32.15 -27.04 7.96
CA PHE A 770 33.32 -27.16 8.82
C PHE A 770 33.59 -25.82 9.47
N ASN A 771 32.68 -25.42 10.36
CA ASN A 771 32.71 -24.13 11.04
C ASN A 771 32.35 -24.22 12.53
N ASN A 772 32.51 -25.41 13.13
CA ASN A 772 32.20 -25.65 14.53
C ASN A 772 33.47 -25.75 15.38
N VAL A 773 33.80 -24.66 16.08
CA VAL A 773 34.97 -24.58 16.98
C VAL A 773 34.97 -25.68 18.04
N ALA A 774 33.79 -26.12 18.51
CA ALA A 774 33.70 -27.19 19.50
C ALA A 774 34.21 -28.53 18.95
N LEU A 775 34.18 -28.72 17.63
CA LEU A 775 34.71 -29.89 16.94
C LEU A 775 36.17 -29.73 16.50
N GLY A 776 36.85 -28.64 16.91
CA GLY A 776 38.23 -28.36 16.49
C GLY A 776 38.35 -27.81 15.06
N GLU A 777 37.24 -27.37 14.47
CA GLU A 777 37.18 -26.76 13.14
C GLU A 777 37.34 -25.24 13.21
N SER A 778 37.55 -24.60 12.06
CA SER A 778 37.62 -23.14 11.94
C SER A 778 36.39 -22.41 12.54
N ALA A 779 36.61 -21.25 13.17
CA ALA A 779 35.53 -20.39 13.69
C ALA A 779 34.70 -19.69 12.59
N THR A 780 35.16 -19.81 11.36
CA THR A 780 34.54 -19.28 10.14
C THR A 780 34.54 -20.40 9.10
N ASP A 781 33.73 -20.33 8.04
CA ASP A 781 33.84 -21.26 6.90
C ASP A 781 35.08 -20.97 6.03
N ALA A 782 36.18 -20.54 6.63
CA ALA A 782 37.47 -20.43 5.98
C ALA A 782 38.07 -21.82 5.75
N ALA A 783 39.04 -21.88 4.84
CA ALA A 783 39.71 -23.13 4.52
C ALA A 783 40.40 -23.72 5.76
N ASP A 784 40.17 -25.01 5.97
CA ASP A 784 40.68 -25.77 7.11
C ASP A 784 41.44 -27.00 6.61
N SER A 785 42.25 -27.64 7.45
CA SER A 785 42.74 -28.99 7.14
C SER A 785 42.19 -30.02 8.12
N LEU A 786 41.65 -31.09 7.57
CA LEU A 786 40.86 -32.07 8.31
C LEU A 786 41.41 -33.46 8.06
N VAL A 787 41.25 -34.34 9.04
CA VAL A 787 41.61 -35.76 8.96
C VAL A 787 40.32 -36.56 8.93
N PHE A 788 40.01 -37.18 7.80
CA PHE A 788 38.76 -37.93 7.64
C PHE A 788 38.95 -39.39 8.07
N VAL A 789 38.08 -39.86 8.96
CA VAL A 789 38.08 -41.24 9.49
C VAL A 789 36.75 -41.92 9.20
N GLU A 790 36.80 -43.12 8.66
CA GLU A 790 35.61 -43.92 8.38
C GLU A 790 35.01 -44.47 9.67
N LYS A 791 33.69 -44.34 9.79
CA LYS A 791 32.92 -44.55 11.01
C LYS A 791 33.06 -45.98 11.55
N TYR A 792 32.93 -47.00 10.70
CA TYR A 792 32.80 -48.39 11.13
C TYR A 792 34.13 -49.11 11.29
N ARG A 793 35.04 -48.97 10.31
CA ARG A 793 36.35 -49.64 10.29
C ARG A 793 37.48 -48.82 10.90
N LYS A 794 37.25 -47.53 11.17
CA LYS A 794 38.25 -46.60 11.76
C LYS A 794 39.51 -46.46 10.90
N GLU A 795 39.34 -46.55 9.58
CA GLU A 795 40.39 -46.29 8.60
C GLU A 795 40.38 -44.83 8.16
N TYR A 796 41.52 -44.30 7.73
CA TYR A 796 41.75 -42.90 7.41
C TYR A 796 41.87 -42.70 5.91
N LEU A 797 41.31 -41.61 5.39
CA LEU A 797 41.57 -41.18 4.01
C LEU A 797 43.02 -40.70 3.89
N MET A 798 43.67 -41.10 2.79
CA MET A 798 45.07 -40.79 2.50
C MET A 798 45.32 -40.85 0.98
N ASP A 799 46.51 -40.48 0.54
CA ASP A 799 46.97 -40.86 -0.81
C ASP A 799 47.09 -42.39 -0.91
N GLU A 800 46.80 -42.98 -2.07
CA GLU A 800 46.92 -44.43 -2.26
C GLU A 800 48.38 -44.87 -2.10
N MET A 801 48.62 -45.74 -1.12
CA MET A 801 49.95 -46.22 -0.75
C MET A 801 50.12 -47.72 -1.04
N ASN A 802 49.06 -48.42 -1.45
CA ASN A 802 49.12 -49.81 -1.85
C ASN A 802 49.72 -49.92 -3.27
N PRO A 803 50.91 -50.51 -3.45
CA PRO A 803 51.51 -50.66 -4.77
C PRO A 803 50.65 -51.47 -5.76
N SER A 804 49.68 -52.24 -5.25
CA SER A 804 48.73 -53.02 -6.06
C SER A 804 47.61 -52.17 -6.66
N PHE A 805 47.36 -50.98 -6.09
CA PHE A 805 46.27 -50.07 -6.47
C PHE A 805 46.76 -48.72 -6.99
N MET A 806 48.07 -48.45 -6.88
CA MET A 806 48.75 -47.35 -7.54
C MET A 806 48.81 -47.56 -9.05
N ASP A 807 48.90 -46.43 -9.77
CA ASP A 807 49.19 -46.45 -11.20
C ASP A 807 50.63 -46.92 -11.46
N LYS A 808 50.82 -47.80 -12.46
CA LYS A 808 52.13 -48.39 -12.77
C LYS A 808 53.14 -47.37 -13.30
N ASP A 809 52.62 -46.34 -13.95
CA ASP A 809 53.41 -45.23 -14.50
C ASP A 809 53.46 -44.04 -13.54
N ASN A 810 52.85 -44.18 -12.35
CA ASN A 810 52.75 -43.16 -11.31
C ASN A 810 52.20 -41.81 -11.85
N GLU A 811 51.31 -41.85 -12.84
CA GLU A 811 50.80 -40.66 -13.51
C GLU A 811 49.60 -40.05 -12.75
N VAL A 812 48.85 -40.90 -12.02
CA VAL A 812 47.67 -40.51 -11.24
C VAL A 812 47.83 -40.92 -9.77
N ASP A 813 47.71 -39.94 -8.87
CA ASP A 813 47.65 -40.18 -7.44
C ASP A 813 46.21 -40.52 -7.02
N TYR A 814 45.88 -41.81 -6.89
CA TYR A 814 44.55 -42.22 -6.44
C TYR A 814 44.32 -41.89 -4.95
N LEU A 815 43.06 -41.65 -4.57
CA LEU A 815 42.67 -41.58 -3.16
C LEU A 815 42.63 -42.99 -2.56
N GLY A 816 43.27 -43.18 -1.42
CA GLY A 816 43.29 -44.42 -0.65
C GLY A 816 42.58 -44.32 0.71
N ILE A 817 42.35 -45.48 1.33
CA ILE A 817 41.86 -45.61 2.70
C ILE A 817 42.54 -46.79 3.40
N TRP A 818 43.08 -46.57 4.60
CA TRP A 818 43.75 -47.61 5.40
C TRP A 818 43.85 -47.18 6.88
N SER A 819 44.25 -48.09 7.78
CA SER A 819 44.75 -47.76 9.12
C SER A 819 45.90 -46.73 9.10
N LYS A 820 45.98 -45.91 10.17
CA LYS A 820 46.93 -44.78 10.32
C LYS A 820 48.40 -45.18 10.08
N GLU A 821 48.79 -46.38 10.46
CA GLU A 821 50.17 -46.90 10.37
C GLU A 821 50.68 -47.07 8.93
N HIS A 822 49.77 -47.16 7.95
CA HIS A 822 50.12 -47.38 6.55
C HIS A 822 50.27 -46.08 5.76
N ALA A 823 50.02 -44.92 6.38
CA ALA A 823 50.31 -43.63 5.78
C ALA A 823 51.83 -43.38 5.79
N LYS A 824 52.44 -43.15 4.63
CA LYS A 824 53.87 -42.77 4.50
C LYS A 824 54.15 -41.30 4.88
N GLY A 825 53.15 -40.58 5.39
CA GLY A 825 53.22 -39.15 5.70
C GLY A 825 52.01 -38.68 6.49
N ASN A 826 51.74 -37.37 6.45
CA ASN A 826 50.63 -36.80 7.21
C ASN A 826 49.26 -37.13 6.58
N LEU A 827 48.19 -37.09 7.38
CA LEU A 827 46.83 -37.44 6.97
C LEU A 827 45.91 -36.23 6.70
N ALA A 828 46.36 -35.01 6.98
CA ALA A 828 45.48 -33.85 6.88
C ALA A 828 45.32 -33.40 5.41
N MET A 829 44.06 -33.31 4.98
CA MET A 829 43.66 -32.80 3.67
C MET A 829 43.11 -31.38 3.83
N ARG A 830 43.44 -30.48 2.91
CA ARG A 830 42.93 -29.11 2.91
C ARG A 830 41.53 -29.10 2.31
N VAL A 831 40.59 -28.46 2.99
CA VAL A 831 39.21 -28.29 2.55
C VAL A 831 38.96 -26.80 2.34
N ASP A 832 38.83 -26.39 1.08
CA ASP A 832 38.56 -25.00 0.71
C ASP A 832 37.10 -24.84 0.23
N THR A 833 36.47 -23.73 0.56
CA THR A 833 35.12 -23.43 0.10
C THR A 833 35.11 -23.04 -1.38
N ALA A 834 34.33 -23.75 -2.19
CA ALA A 834 34.05 -23.38 -3.60
C ALA A 834 32.73 -22.60 -3.74
N TRP A 835 31.68 -23.01 -3.02
CA TRP A 835 30.34 -22.43 -3.11
C TRP A 835 29.60 -22.55 -1.76
N LEU A 836 29.28 -21.41 -1.12
CA LEU A 836 28.64 -21.37 0.21
C LEU A 836 27.71 -20.16 0.38
N ASN A 837 28.25 -18.93 0.43
CA ASN A 837 27.49 -17.73 0.80
C ASN A 837 26.68 -17.11 -0.35
N ARG A 838 26.25 -17.92 -1.32
CA ARG A 838 25.53 -17.50 -2.53
C ARG A 838 24.72 -18.69 -3.09
N GLY A 839 23.62 -18.39 -3.78
CA GLY A 839 22.68 -19.42 -4.22
C GLY A 839 22.15 -20.22 -3.01
N ALA A 840 22.08 -21.53 -3.15
CA ALA A 840 21.71 -22.44 -2.07
C ALA A 840 22.92 -23.03 -1.34
N GLY A 841 24.10 -22.41 -1.46
CA GLY A 841 25.33 -22.89 -0.83
C GLY A 841 25.27 -23.00 0.69
N ASN A 842 24.43 -22.20 1.36
CA ASN A 842 24.20 -22.32 2.82
C ASN A 842 23.51 -23.63 3.22
N VAL A 843 22.73 -24.23 2.31
CA VAL A 843 22.06 -25.53 2.52
C VAL A 843 22.98 -26.66 2.06
N LYS A 844 23.62 -26.50 0.89
CA LYS A 844 24.58 -27.45 0.30
C LYS A 844 25.91 -26.76 0.00
N PRO A 845 26.81 -26.69 0.97
CA PRO A 845 28.17 -26.23 0.74
C PRO A 845 28.90 -27.15 -0.24
N GLN A 846 29.68 -26.58 -1.15
CA GLN A 846 30.60 -27.31 -2.01
C GLN A 846 32.04 -26.92 -1.69
N TYR A 847 32.90 -27.91 -1.58
CA TYR A 847 34.30 -27.76 -1.21
C TYR A 847 35.23 -28.34 -2.27
N LEU A 848 36.41 -27.76 -2.37
CA LEU A 848 37.59 -28.35 -2.99
C LEU A 848 38.38 -29.08 -1.90
N ILE A 849 38.87 -30.28 -2.20
CA ILE A 849 39.75 -31.03 -1.30
C ILE A 849 41.12 -31.10 -1.96
N SER A 850 42.19 -30.75 -1.25
CA SER A 850 43.53 -30.72 -1.82
C SER A 850 44.63 -31.18 -0.85
N VAL A 851 45.72 -31.65 -1.45
CA VAL A 851 46.96 -32.10 -0.80
C VAL A 851 48.16 -31.43 -1.48
N ALA A 852 49.37 -31.57 -0.91
CA ALA A 852 50.62 -31.05 -1.49
C ALA A 852 50.55 -29.58 -1.94
N ARG A 853 50.21 -28.68 -1.00
CA ARG A 853 49.97 -27.25 -1.27
C ARG A 853 51.27 -26.43 -1.36
N ASP A 854 51.32 -25.53 -2.34
CA ASP A 854 52.39 -24.52 -2.53
C ASP A 854 51.77 -23.22 -3.05
N ASP A 855 50.97 -22.56 -2.21
CA ASP A 855 50.20 -21.38 -2.56
C ASP A 855 51.09 -20.18 -2.93
N GLN A 856 50.74 -19.51 -4.01
CA GLN A 856 51.52 -18.40 -4.56
C GLN A 856 50.87 -17.05 -4.22
N GLY A 857 51.64 -16.14 -3.63
CA GLY A 857 51.21 -14.77 -3.35
C GLY A 857 51.00 -13.95 -4.63
N ALA A 858 50.31 -12.81 -4.49
CA ALA A 858 50.21 -11.85 -5.59
C ALA A 858 51.59 -11.21 -5.86
N ILE A 859 51.92 -11.03 -7.13
CA ILE A 859 53.10 -10.28 -7.57
C ILE A 859 52.58 -8.93 -8.06
N GLU A 860 53.10 -7.84 -7.51
CA GLU A 860 52.70 -6.49 -7.94
C GLU A 860 53.28 -6.14 -9.31
N THR A 861 52.53 -5.36 -10.09
CA THR A 861 53.05 -4.80 -11.35
C THR A 861 54.15 -3.78 -11.04
N ILE A 862 55.34 -4.02 -11.58
CA ILE A 862 56.44 -3.06 -11.51
C ILE A 862 56.31 -2.13 -12.72
N PRO A 863 56.05 -0.82 -12.51
CA PRO A 863 55.91 0.12 -13.60
C PRO A 863 57.24 0.31 -14.34
N CYS A 864 57.16 0.61 -15.63
CA CYS A 864 58.28 1.02 -16.46
C CYS A 864 58.93 2.29 -15.88
N ASP A 865 60.25 2.28 -15.77
CA ASP A 865 61.11 3.34 -15.24
C ASP A 865 61.66 4.29 -16.32
N GLU A 866 61.28 4.08 -17.59
CA GLU A 866 61.56 5.00 -18.68
C GLU A 866 60.84 6.35 -18.47
N ALA A 867 61.32 7.40 -19.15
CA ALA A 867 60.68 8.71 -19.11
C ALA A 867 59.24 8.68 -19.66
N ASP A 868 58.36 9.54 -19.14
CA ASP A 868 56.90 9.57 -19.45
C ASP A 868 56.57 9.68 -20.96
N ASP A 869 57.49 10.22 -21.77
CA ASP A 869 57.35 10.35 -23.22
C ASP A 869 57.71 9.06 -24.00
N LYS A 870 58.22 8.03 -23.32
CA LYS A 870 58.72 6.77 -23.89
C LYS A 870 57.90 5.53 -23.52
N HIS A 871 56.73 5.69 -22.90
CA HIS A 871 55.85 4.56 -22.63
C HIS A 871 55.02 4.18 -23.86
N PHE A 872 55.24 2.98 -24.38
CA PHE A 872 54.46 2.38 -25.46
C PHE A 872 54.24 0.87 -25.24
N TYR A 873 53.20 0.31 -25.88
CA TYR A 873 53.02 -1.14 -26.05
C TYR A 873 52.92 -1.46 -27.55
N ILE A 874 53.24 -2.70 -27.92
CA ILE A 874 53.09 -3.21 -29.28
C ILE A 874 51.85 -4.11 -29.32
N ASP A 875 50.94 -3.85 -30.25
CA ASP A 875 49.75 -4.70 -30.45
C ASP A 875 50.06 -6.02 -31.15
N GLU A 876 49.08 -6.94 -31.22
CA GLU A 876 49.21 -8.25 -31.88
C GLU A 876 49.56 -8.17 -33.38
N LYS A 877 49.47 -6.97 -33.99
CA LYS A 877 49.79 -6.70 -35.39
C LYS A 877 51.16 -6.03 -35.55
N GLY A 878 51.91 -5.84 -34.46
CA GLY A 878 53.24 -5.24 -34.47
C GLY A 878 53.25 -3.71 -34.47
N ASN A 879 52.12 -3.03 -34.22
CA ASN A 879 52.07 -1.57 -34.17
C ASN A 879 52.32 -1.04 -32.77
N ALA A 880 53.14 0.01 -32.64
CA ALA A 880 53.41 0.67 -31.38
C ALA A 880 52.32 1.72 -31.05
N HIS A 881 51.79 1.65 -29.83
CA HIS A 881 50.78 2.56 -29.28
C HIS A 881 51.31 3.21 -28.00
N LYS A 882 51.14 4.53 -27.86
CA LYS A 882 51.52 5.24 -26.63
C LYS A 882 50.66 4.78 -25.46
N THR A 883 51.26 4.63 -24.28
CA THR A 883 50.59 4.12 -23.09
C THR A 883 51.16 4.75 -21.82
N ASP A 884 50.68 4.32 -20.66
CA ASP A 884 51.21 4.75 -19.36
C ASP A 884 52.37 3.85 -18.89
N LYS A 885 53.04 4.25 -17.80
CA LYS A 885 54.14 3.49 -17.21
C LYS A 885 53.77 2.09 -16.75
N TRP A 886 52.50 1.81 -16.49
CA TRP A 886 52.04 0.51 -15.97
C TRP A 886 51.75 -0.47 -17.10
N ASN A 887 51.33 0.02 -18.26
CA ASN A 887 50.94 -0.76 -19.44
C ASN A 887 52.01 -0.74 -20.55
N CYS A 888 53.19 -0.16 -20.28
CA CYS A 888 54.32 -0.14 -21.19
C CYS A 888 54.91 -1.54 -21.38
N GLN A 889 55.44 -1.86 -22.56
CA GLN A 889 56.08 -3.15 -22.85
C GLN A 889 57.26 -3.49 -21.92
N HIS A 890 57.88 -2.49 -21.27
CA HIS A 890 58.96 -2.70 -20.30
C HIS A 890 58.45 -2.81 -18.86
N ALA A 891 57.16 -2.56 -18.61
CA ALA A 891 56.57 -2.79 -17.29
C ALA A 891 56.51 -4.31 -17.05
N LYS A 892 56.94 -4.74 -15.86
CA LYS A 892 56.80 -6.16 -15.47
C LYS A 892 55.40 -6.31 -14.90
N GLN A 893 54.50 -6.87 -15.70
CA GLN A 893 53.12 -7.11 -15.26
C GLN A 893 53.12 -8.03 -14.04
N GLY A 894 52.38 -7.62 -13.02
CA GLY A 894 52.11 -8.44 -11.86
C GLY A 894 51.13 -9.56 -12.19
N ARG A 895 50.99 -10.52 -11.28
CA ARG A 895 49.99 -11.59 -11.35
C ARG A 895 49.22 -11.70 -10.04
N ALA A 896 47.94 -12.06 -10.12
CA ALA A 896 47.14 -12.34 -8.94
C ALA A 896 47.70 -13.57 -8.19
N GLY A 897 47.55 -13.58 -6.87
CA GLY A 897 47.85 -14.75 -6.06
C GLY A 897 46.88 -15.88 -6.36
N PHE A 898 47.31 -17.12 -6.16
CA PHE A 898 46.50 -18.30 -6.39
C PHE A 898 46.94 -19.46 -5.50
N ALA A 899 46.01 -20.37 -5.23
CA ALA A 899 46.30 -21.60 -4.49
C ALA A 899 46.74 -22.70 -5.46
N TYR A 900 47.90 -23.31 -5.23
CA TYR A 900 48.39 -24.44 -6.02
C TYR A 900 48.43 -25.68 -5.15
N GLY A 901 48.02 -26.82 -5.71
CA GLY A 901 48.17 -28.12 -5.07
C GLY A 901 47.66 -29.26 -5.95
N LYS A 902 47.57 -30.45 -5.37
CA LYS A 902 46.89 -31.59 -5.99
C LYS A 902 45.45 -31.65 -5.46
N TYR A 903 44.47 -31.48 -6.33
CA TYR A 903 43.04 -31.38 -5.99
C TYR A 903 42.31 -32.69 -6.27
N LEU A 904 41.46 -33.13 -5.33
CA LEU A 904 40.67 -34.35 -5.45
C LEU A 904 39.58 -34.18 -6.50
N VAL A 905 39.60 -35.05 -7.50
CA VAL A 905 38.67 -35.06 -8.61
C VAL A 905 38.10 -36.47 -8.82
N SER A 906 36.88 -36.51 -9.33
CA SER A 906 36.26 -37.70 -9.89
C SER A 906 36.65 -37.83 -11.36
N PHE A 907 37.17 -38.98 -11.77
CA PHE A 907 37.58 -39.24 -13.16
C PHE A 907 36.40 -39.62 -14.08
N ALA A 908 35.19 -39.13 -13.77
CA ALA A 908 33.95 -39.43 -14.49
C ALA A 908 33.99 -39.01 -15.97
N ASP A 909 34.78 -37.99 -16.30
CA ASP A 909 34.96 -37.48 -17.67
C ASP A 909 35.97 -38.30 -18.49
N SER A 910 37.04 -38.76 -17.84
CA SER A 910 38.16 -39.49 -18.44
C SER A 910 37.85 -40.98 -18.64
N ALA A 911 36.84 -41.50 -17.95
CA ALA A 911 36.26 -42.84 -18.13
C ALA A 911 35.62 -43.09 -19.51
N ARG A 912 35.61 -42.11 -20.44
CA ARG A 912 35.00 -42.19 -21.77
C ARG A 912 35.88 -42.82 -22.86
N MET A 913 37.10 -43.24 -22.54
CA MET A 913 38.05 -43.83 -23.50
C MET A 913 37.74 -45.32 -23.72
N GLU A 914 37.57 -45.77 -24.97
CA GLU A 914 37.24 -47.17 -25.34
C GLU A 914 38.23 -48.21 -24.74
N ASP A 915 39.50 -47.84 -24.63
CA ASP A 915 40.58 -48.72 -24.12
C ASP A 915 40.57 -48.92 -22.60
N SER A 916 39.76 -48.15 -21.86
CA SER A 916 39.73 -48.14 -20.40
C SER A 916 38.72 -49.12 -19.76
N GLN A 917 37.89 -49.77 -20.57
CA GLN A 917 36.75 -50.60 -20.14
C GLN A 917 37.11 -51.99 -19.57
N LYS A 918 38.38 -52.40 -19.57
CA LYS A 918 38.80 -53.78 -19.22
C LYS A 918 39.85 -53.89 -18.11
N GLN A 919 40.11 -52.79 -17.40
CA GLN A 919 41.12 -52.78 -16.34
C GLN A 919 40.49 -52.93 -14.95
N PRO A 920 41.09 -53.67 -14.01
CA PRO A 920 40.53 -53.91 -12.67
C PRO A 920 40.38 -52.64 -11.81
N TRP A 921 40.96 -51.52 -12.24
CA TRP A 921 40.83 -50.23 -11.57
C TRP A 921 39.71 -49.32 -12.09
N MET A 922 39.04 -49.67 -13.19
CA MET A 922 37.90 -48.92 -13.74
C MET A 922 36.83 -49.90 -14.26
N ASP A 923 35.87 -50.27 -13.41
CA ASP A 923 34.73 -51.11 -13.82
C ASP A 923 33.55 -50.24 -14.28
N ILE A 924 33.75 -49.62 -15.45
CA ILE A 924 32.76 -48.74 -16.09
C ILE A 924 31.53 -49.55 -16.53
N VAL A 925 31.71 -50.82 -16.90
CA VAL A 925 30.61 -51.73 -17.31
C VAL A 925 29.62 -51.94 -16.16
N ASN A 926 30.08 -51.92 -14.91
CA ASN A 926 29.21 -51.99 -13.73
C ASN A 926 28.91 -50.62 -13.09
N GLY A 927 29.44 -49.52 -13.63
CA GLY A 927 29.05 -48.14 -13.29
C GLY A 927 29.86 -47.43 -12.19
N TYR A 928 31.14 -47.80 -11.97
CA TYR A 928 31.98 -47.22 -10.91
C TYR A 928 33.04 -46.24 -11.45
N THR A 929 33.22 -45.10 -10.77
CA THR A 929 34.21 -44.07 -11.13
C THR A 929 35.27 -43.90 -10.04
N ARG A 930 36.56 -44.03 -10.38
CA ARG A 930 37.68 -43.75 -9.46
C ARG A 930 37.78 -42.27 -9.11
N VAL A 931 38.38 -41.99 -7.96
CA VAL A 931 38.69 -40.64 -7.50
C VAL A 931 40.18 -40.54 -7.18
N GLY A 932 40.78 -39.37 -7.40
CA GLY A 932 42.21 -39.16 -7.19
C GLY A 932 42.58 -37.69 -7.36
N PHE A 933 43.85 -37.38 -7.20
CA PHE A 933 44.35 -36.01 -7.16
C PHE A 933 45.02 -35.59 -8.47
N VAL A 934 44.76 -34.36 -8.91
CA VAL A 934 45.40 -33.75 -10.09
C VAL A 934 46.01 -32.41 -9.74
N LYS A 935 47.17 -32.09 -10.33
CA LYS A 935 47.81 -30.78 -10.15
C LYS A 935 46.89 -29.68 -10.72
N ALA A 936 46.53 -28.71 -9.91
CA ALA A 936 45.66 -27.61 -10.32
C ALA A 936 45.97 -26.30 -9.57
N VAL A 937 45.49 -25.21 -10.16
CA VAL A 937 45.51 -23.87 -9.57
C VAL A 937 44.08 -23.43 -9.29
N HIS A 938 43.77 -23.00 -8.07
CA HIS A 938 42.51 -22.36 -7.70
C HIS A 938 42.71 -20.84 -7.63
N ALA A 939 41.98 -20.10 -8.48
CA ALA A 939 42.02 -18.64 -8.52
C ALA A 939 40.62 -18.07 -8.79
N GLY A 940 40.14 -17.22 -7.87
CA GLY A 940 38.80 -16.65 -7.94
C GLY A 940 37.71 -17.73 -7.95
N ASP A 941 36.80 -17.67 -8.91
CA ASP A 941 35.69 -18.62 -9.08
C ASP A 941 36.04 -19.77 -10.04
N SER A 942 37.31 -20.11 -10.21
CA SER A 942 37.76 -21.11 -11.19
C SER A 942 38.88 -22.01 -10.68
N LEU A 943 38.81 -23.28 -11.07
CA LEU A 943 39.87 -24.26 -10.89
C LEU A 943 40.49 -24.60 -12.25
N PHE A 944 41.80 -24.41 -12.37
CA PHE A 944 42.60 -24.64 -13.58
C PHE A 944 43.38 -25.93 -13.42
N ILE A 945 42.93 -27.02 -14.05
CA ILE A 945 43.63 -28.31 -14.06
C ILE A 945 44.85 -28.21 -14.98
N LEU A 946 46.04 -28.54 -14.48
CA LEU A 946 47.30 -28.35 -15.20
C LEU A 946 47.59 -29.56 -16.09
N VAL A 947 47.65 -29.32 -17.40
CA VAL A 947 47.99 -30.29 -18.44
C VAL A 947 49.01 -29.72 -19.42
N ASN A 948 49.47 -30.53 -20.37
CA ASN A 948 50.45 -30.15 -21.39
C ASN A 948 51.72 -29.50 -20.79
N GLU A 949 52.16 -28.36 -21.33
CA GLU A 949 53.35 -27.62 -20.90
C GLU A 949 53.28 -27.13 -19.44
N PHE A 950 52.08 -27.01 -18.85
CA PHE A 950 51.90 -26.53 -17.48
C PHE A 950 51.93 -27.64 -16.42
N LYS A 951 51.78 -28.93 -16.80
CA LYS A 951 51.70 -30.08 -15.86
C LYS A 951 52.92 -30.18 -14.94
N ASN A 952 54.10 -29.85 -15.44
CA ASN A 952 55.38 -29.99 -14.75
C ASN A 952 56.07 -28.64 -14.46
N MET A 953 55.37 -27.52 -14.67
CA MET A 953 55.90 -26.20 -14.39
C MET A 953 55.94 -25.95 -12.88
N LYS A 954 56.98 -25.23 -12.41
CA LYS A 954 57.08 -24.88 -11.00
C LYS A 954 55.95 -23.90 -10.62
N PRO A 955 55.36 -23.98 -9.42
CA PRO A 955 54.26 -23.11 -9.02
C PRO A 955 54.56 -21.61 -9.16
N ALA A 956 55.81 -21.21 -8.90
CA ALA A 956 56.26 -19.82 -9.03
C ALA A 956 56.18 -19.27 -10.47
N ASP A 957 56.31 -20.14 -11.48
CA ASP A 957 56.34 -19.78 -12.91
C ASP A 957 54.96 -19.83 -13.57
N LEU A 958 53.93 -20.32 -12.87
CA LEU A 958 52.57 -20.42 -13.40
C LEU A 958 51.87 -19.05 -13.45
N ASP A 959 51.14 -18.79 -14.53
CA ASP A 959 50.26 -17.64 -14.71
C ASP A 959 48.89 -18.09 -15.25
N THR A 960 47.81 -17.74 -14.54
CA THR A 960 46.45 -18.16 -14.90
C THR A 960 45.95 -17.54 -16.21
N ALA A 961 46.39 -16.34 -16.57
CA ALA A 961 46.05 -15.70 -17.83
C ALA A 961 46.73 -16.40 -19.02
N GLU A 962 47.99 -16.83 -18.85
CA GLU A 962 48.70 -17.62 -19.86
C GLU A 962 48.05 -18.99 -20.06
N ILE A 963 47.68 -19.67 -18.97
CA ILE A 963 46.93 -20.95 -19.03
C ILE A 963 45.62 -20.76 -19.79
N VAL A 964 44.84 -19.72 -19.47
CA VAL A 964 43.58 -19.42 -20.17
C VAL A 964 43.82 -19.20 -21.66
N LYS A 965 44.85 -18.43 -22.02
CA LYS A 965 45.20 -18.14 -23.42
C LYS A 965 45.59 -19.40 -24.17
N ALA A 966 46.48 -20.22 -23.61
CA ALA A 966 46.94 -21.48 -24.20
C ALA A 966 45.78 -22.47 -24.36
N TYR A 967 44.96 -22.67 -23.33
CA TYR A 967 43.85 -23.62 -23.37
C TYR A 967 42.73 -23.18 -24.32
N LYS A 968 42.47 -21.88 -24.45
CA LYS A 968 41.54 -21.36 -25.47
C LYS A 968 42.08 -21.57 -26.89
N ALA A 969 43.37 -21.32 -27.11
CA ALA A 969 44.01 -21.55 -28.41
C ALA A 969 43.96 -23.05 -28.79
N ALA A 970 44.19 -23.94 -27.84
CA ALA A 970 44.09 -25.39 -28.01
C ALA A 970 42.65 -25.92 -28.00
N LYS A 971 41.64 -25.08 -27.68
CA LYS A 971 40.22 -25.44 -27.55
C LYS A 971 39.93 -26.52 -26.50
N ILE A 972 40.74 -26.57 -25.44
CA ILE A 972 40.58 -27.51 -24.31
C ILE A 972 40.10 -26.81 -23.03
N ASN A 973 39.87 -25.49 -23.09
CA ASN A 973 39.50 -24.68 -21.93
C ASN A 973 38.20 -25.12 -21.24
N THR A 974 37.24 -25.69 -21.97
CA THR A 974 35.97 -26.18 -21.38
C THR A 974 36.14 -27.48 -20.58
N GLN A 975 37.26 -28.20 -20.77
CA GLN A 975 37.56 -29.45 -20.09
C GLN A 975 38.43 -29.24 -18.86
N TYR A 976 39.42 -28.34 -18.94
CA TYR A 976 40.42 -28.16 -17.89
C TYR A 976 40.30 -26.84 -17.10
N ILE A 977 39.35 -25.96 -17.43
CA ILE A 977 39.00 -24.79 -16.61
C ILE A 977 37.59 -24.97 -16.08
N VAL A 978 37.48 -25.32 -14.80
CA VAL A 978 36.22 -25.60 -14.14
C VAL A 978 35.69 -24.32 -13.50
N ASN A 979 34.52 -23.86 -13.95
CA ASN A 979 33.79 -22.79 -13.27
C ASN A 979 33.20 -23.34 -11.96
N LEU A 980 33.56 -22.76 -10.82
CA LEU A 980 33.11 -23.19 -9.50
C LEU A 980 31.75 -22.63 -9.10
N GLN A 981 31.18 -21.71 -9.88
CA GLN A 981 29.87 -21.11 -9.60
C GLN A 981 28.70 -22.09 -9.76
N GLY A 982 27.61 -21.86 -9.02
CA GLY A 982 26.33 -22.57 -9.13
C GLY A 982 26.18 -23.77 -8.19
N ASP A 983 24.92 -24.12 -7.91
CA ASP A 983 24.53 -25.14 -6.91
C ASP A 983 24.76 -26.60 -7.36
N GLN A 984 25.07 -26.79 -8.64
CA GLN A 984 25.33 -28.11 -9.22
C GLN A 984 26.70 -28.66 -8.80
N HIS A 985 26.72 -29.96 -8.51
CA HIS A 985 27.95 -30.72 -8.32
C HIS A 985 28.81 -30.69 -9.57
N LYS A 986 30.12 -30.58 -9.37
CA LYS A 986 31.16 -30.64 -10.39
C LYS A 986 32.06 -31.83 -10.05
N ASN A 987 32.78 -32.36 -11.04
CA ASN A 987 33.72 -33.48 -10.81
C ASN A 987 34.84 -33.15 -9.81
N VAL A 988 35.05 -31.86 -9.52
CA VAL A 988 36.11 -31.35 -8.65
C VAL A 988 35.60 -30.89 -7.28
N THR A 989 34.28 -30.87 -7.09
CA THR A 989 33.64 -30.37 -5.88
C THR A 989 32.97 -31.48 -5.09
N TRP A 990 32.99 -31.33 -3.77
CA TRP A 990 32.49 -32.31 -2.82
C TRP A 990 31.54 -31.63 -1.84
N SER A 991 30.41 -32.27 -1.54
CA SER A 991 29.52 -31.88 -0.45
C SER A 991 29.42 -33.01 0.56
N PHE A 992 29.25 -32.66 1.84
CA PHE A 992 29.32 -33.62 2.93
C PHE A 992 27.93 -33.80 3.52
N ARG A 993 27.20 -34.84 3.11
CA ARG A 993 25.80 -35.01 3.47
C ARG A 993 25.66 -35.72 4.81
N TYR A 994 24.95 -35.12 5.76
CA TYR A 994 24.72 -35.75 7.06
C TYR A 994 23.88 -37.00 6.93
N VAL A 995 24.21 -38.02 7.73
CA VAL A 995 23.41 -39.25 7.88
C VAL A 995 22.20 -39.01 8.79
N ASN A 996 22.37 -38.16 9.82
CA ASN A 996 21.38 -37.79 10.83
C ASN A 996 21.19 -36.25 10.93
N PRO A 997 20.70 -35.58 9.88
CA PRO A 997 20.63 -34.12 9.79
C PRO A 997 19.79 -33.45 10.91
N GLU A 998 18.82 -34.17 11.49
CA GLU A 998 17.96 -33.70 12.58
C GLU A 998 18.71 -33.41 13.88
N ASN A 999 19.84 -34.08 14.11
CA ASN A 999 20.64 -33.95 15.34
C ASN A 999 21.96 -33.20 15.10
N ALA A 1000 22.46 -33.20 13.86
CA ALA A 1000 23.78 -32.70 13.50
C ALA A 1000 24.05 -31.23 13.91
N GLY A 1001 23.04 -30.37 13.93
CA GLY A 1001 23.20 -28.96 14.27
C GLY A 1001 23.45 -28.65 15.74
N LYS A 1002 23.35 -29.64 16.65
CA LYS A 1002 23.42 -29.44 18.11
C LYS A 1002 24.62 -30.12 18.76
N VAL A 1003 25.49 -30.76 17.97
CA VAL A 1003 26.61 -31.53 18.52
C VAL A 1003 27.70 -30.62 19.07
N THR A 1004 28.36 -31.09 20.13
CA THR A 1004 29.55 -30.45 20.72
C THR A 1004 30.80 -31.33 20.63
N GLU A 1005 30.64 -32.57 20.18
CA GLU A 1005 31.72 -33.54 19.95
C GLU A 1005 31.42 -34.38 18.69
N GLU A 1006 32.46 -34.95 18.09
CA GLU A 1006 32.35 -35.77 16.89
C GLU A 1006 31.74 -37.14 17.21
N GLY A 1007 30.71 -37.58 16.47
CA GLY A 1007 30.00 -38.81 16.78
C GLY A 1007 29.00 -39.26 15.72
N ASP A 1008 27.96 -39.99 16.16
CA ASP A 1008 26.95 -40.55 15.26
C ASP A 1008 25.98 -39.49 14.71
N ASP A 1009 25.71 -38.45 15.49
CA ASP A 1009 24.74 -37.41 15.15
C ASP A 1009 25.24 -36.45 14.05
N ASN A 1010 26.55 -36.31 13.86
CA ASN A 1010 27.15 -35.45 12.84
C ASN A 1010 27.99 -36.22 11.80
N ALA A 1011 27.81 -37.54 11.72
CA ALA A 1011 28.43 -38.36 10.69
C ALA A 1011 27.90 -38.03 9.30
N PHE A 1012 28.76 -38.11 8.29
CA PHE A 1012 28.45 -37.65 6.93
C PHE A 1012 29.03 -38.54 5.83
N MET A 1013 28.49 -38.43 4.62
CA MET A 1013 28.99 -39.09 3.41
C MET A 1013 29.54 -38.04 2.43
N PHE A 1014 30.59 -38.39 1.69
CA PHE A 1014 31.12 -37.56 0.60
C PHE A 1014 30.22 -37.74 -0.63
N GLU A 1015 29.56 -36.66 -1.05
CA GLU A 1015 28.67 -36.61 -2.22
C GLU A 1015 29.34 -35.79 -3.33
N SER A 1016 29.36 -36.33 -4.55
CA SER A 1016 29.92 -35.65 -5.73
C SER A 1016 29.01 -35.84 -6.96
N ASN A 1017 29.52 -35.43 -8.13
CA ASN A 1017 28.80 -35.55 -9.40
C ASN A 1017 28.64 -37.01 -9.84
N VAL A 1018 27.53 -37.30 -10.53
CA VAL A 1018 27.09 -38.66 -10.88
C VAL A 1018 27.53 -39.07 -12.29
N TYR A 1019 27.95 -40.34 -12.46
CA TYR A 1019 28.26 -40.97 -13.75
C TYR A 1019 27.11 -41.87 -14.22
N THR A 1020 26.68 -41.77 -15.48
CA THR A 1020 25.73 -42.71 -16.12
C THR A 1020 26.30 -43.24 -17.44
N ASP A 1021 25.98 -44.49 -17.80
CA ASP A 1021 26.52 -45.16 -19.00
C ASP A 1021 25.76 -44.82 -20.30
N SER A 1022 24.61 -44.15 -20.20
CA SER A 1022 23.67 -44.01 -21.30
C SER A 1022 23.51 -42.56 -21.78
N GLN A 1023 23.75 -42.32 -23.08
CA GLN A 1023 23.27 -41.13 -23.80
C GLN A 1023 21.73 -41.15 -23.97
N THR A 1024 20.96 -41.62 -22.98
CA THR A 1024 19.51 -41.70 -23.15
C THR A 1024 18.90 -40.31 -23.01
N SER A 1025 18.47 -39.70 -24.10
CA SER A 1025 17.84 -38.37 -24.14
C SER A 1025 16.45 -38.30 -23.46
N THR A 1026 16.08 -39.28 -22.64
CA THR A 1026 14.75 -39.41 -22.03
C THR A 1026 14.85 -40.00 -20.61
N PRO A 1027 14.47 -39.25 -19.56
CA PRO A 1027 14.30 -39.80 -18.21
C PRO A 1027 13.27 -40.93 -18.24
N SER A 1028 13.61 -42.13 -17.76
CA SER A 1028 12.59 -43.13 -17.49
C SER A 1028 11.90 -42.77 -16.18
N VAL A 1029 10.67 -42.26 -16.28
CA VAL A 1029 9.80 -42.00 -15.13
C VAL A 1029 9.13 -43.31 -14.76
N ASP A 1030 9.39 -43.83 -13.57
CA ASP A 1030 8.62 -44.95 -13.03
C ASP A 1030 7.30 -44.37 -12.49
N TYR A 1031 6.19 -44.59 -13.20
CA TYR A 1031 4.88 -43.98 -12.91
C TYR A 1031 4.25 -44.41 -11.57
N ALA A 1032 4.92 -45.28 -10.80
CA ALA A 1032 4.45 -45.77 -9.51
C ALA A 1032 5.05 -45.04 -8.29
N GLU A 1033 6.17 -44.33 -8.40
CA GLU A 1033 6.86 -43.75 -7.23
C GLU A 1033 7.36 -42.30 -7.43
N GLY A 1034 7.10 -41.67 -8.58
CA GLY A 1034 7.36 -40.23 -8.76
C GLY A 1034 8.84 -39.80 -8.76
N ALA A 1035 9.78 -40.71 -8.51
CA ALA A 1035 11.22 -40.45 -8.57
C ALA A 1035 11.81 -40.87 -9.94
N GLU A 1036 12.48 -39.93 -10.62
CA GLU A 1036 13.18 -40.19 -11.89
C GLU A 1036 14.40 -41.09 -11.62
N LYS A 1037 14.36 -42.36 -12.06
CA LYS A 1037 15.42 -43.37 -11.83
C LYS A 1037 16.63 -43.27 -12.76
N ASN A 1038 16.61 -42.40 -13.77
CA ASN A 1038 17.69 -42.26 -14.76
C ASN A 1038 17.86 -40.78 -15.15
N ILE A 1039 18.96 -40.13 -14.74
CA ILE A 1039 19.28 -38.76 -15.12
C ILE A 1039 20.36 -38.77 -16.22
N PRO A 1040 20.06 -38.33 -17.46
CA PRO A 1040 21.02 -38.34 -18.56
C PRO A 1040 22.13 -37.30 -18.45
N LEU A 1041 23.33 -37.68 -18.89
CA LEU A 1041 24.61 -36.94 -18.91
C LEU A 1041 24.68 -35.66 -19.80
N GLY A 1042 23.54 -35.06 -20.14
CA GLY A 1042 23.47 -33.77 -20.87
C GLY A 1042 22.68 -32.68 -20.14
N ASN A 1043 22.01 -33.03 -19.03
CA ASN A 1043 21.02 -32.17 -18.37
C ASN A 1043 21.26 -32.00 -16.86
N VAL A 1044 22.49 -32.17 -16.37
CA VAL A 1044 22.82 -31.56 -15.06
C VAL A 1044 22.58 -30.05 -15.11
N HIS A 1045 22.57 -29.45 -16.31
CA HIS A 1045 22.17 -28.05 -16.55
C HIS A 1045 20.66 -27.73 -16.48
N ALA A 1046 19.71 -28.68 -16.41
CA ALA A 1046 18.31 -28.38 -16.79
C ALA A 1046 17.26 -28.27 -15.67
N LYS A 1047 17.46 -28.80 -14.44
CA LYS A 1047 16.47 -28.63 -13.35
C LYS A 1047 17.12 -28.58 -11.95
N LEU A 1048 16.90 -27.48 -11.22
CA LEU A 1048 17.32 -27.27 -9.83
C LEU A 1048 16.82 -28.36 -8.86
N ASN A 1049 15.70 -29.01 -9.18
CA ASN A 1049 14.96 -29.94 -8.31
C ASN A 1049 15.80 -31.14 -7.79
N ASN A 1050 16.89 -31.51 -8.48
CA ASN A 1050 17.73 -32.66 -8.12
C ASN A 1050 19.18 -32.27 -7.76
N ALA A 1051 19.47 -30.97 -7.59
CA ALA A 1051 20.84 -30.52 -7.30
C ALA A 1051 21.18 -30.53 -5.80
N ILE A 1052 20.18 -30.56 -4.91
CA ILE A 1052 20.34 -30.40 -3.46
C ILE A 1052 19.64 -31.54 -2.72
N ALA A 1053 20.39 -32.26 -1.89
CA ALA A 1053 19.96 -33.44 -1.15
C ALA A 1053 19.18 -34.47 -2.00
N PRO A 1054 19.65 -34.84 -3.20
CA PRO A 1054 18.91 -35.74 -4.08
C PRO A 1054 18.71 -37.12 -3.43
N MET A 1055 17.58 -37.78 -3.70
CA MET A 1055 17.36 -39.13 -3.18
C MET A 1055 18.36 -40.14 -3.78
N TYR A 1056 18.78 -39.91 -5.03
CA TYR A 1056 19.80 -40.69 -5.74
C TYR A 1056 21.02 -39.81 -6.06
N ALA A 1057 22.23 -40.27 -5.72
CA ALA A 1057 23.48 -39.51 -5.88
C ALA A 1057 24.70 -40.44 -6.05
N ALA A 1058 25.88 -39.85 -6.10
CA ALA A 1058 27.14 -40.57 -6.13
C ALA A 1058 27.91 -40.31 -4.82
N TRP A 1059 28.09 -41.35 -4.02
CA TRP A 1059 28.79 -41.30 -2.74
C TRP A 1059 30.14 -42.02 -2.82
N LEU A 1060 31.12 -41.58 -2.02
CA LEU A 1060 32.40 -42.29 -1.91
C LEU A 1060 32.20 -43.69 -1.31
N LYS A 1061 32.76 -44.71 -1.96
CA LYS A 1061 32.62 -46.14 -1.64
C LYS A 1061 33.95 -46.84 -1.80
N MET A 1062 34.15 -47.93 -1.04
CA MET A 1062 35.23 -48.88 -1.31
C MET A 1062 34.74 -50.05 -2.16
N GLN A 1063 35.40 -50.30 -3.29
CA GLN A 1063 35.11 -51.40 -4.21
C GLN A 1063 36.41 -52.15 -4.54
N ASN A 1064 36.51 -53.43 -4.19
CA ASN A 1064 37.70 -54.26 -4.42
C ASN A 1064 39.01 -53.64 -3.89
N GLY A 1065 38.96 -53.01 -2.71
CA GLY A 1065 40.11 -52.36 -2.07
C GLY A 1065 40.42 -50.95 -2.60
N CYS A 1066 39.64 -50.44 -3.55
CA CYS A 1066 39.89 -49.15 -4.19
C CYS A 1066 38.74 -48.17 -3.95
N LEU A 1067 39.03 -46.88 -3.82
CA LEU A 1067 37.99 -45.87 -3.64
C LEU A 1067 37.38 -45.43 -4.97
N VAL A 1068 36.04 -45.51 -5.02
CA VAL A 1068 35.22 -45.17 -6.19
C VAL A 1068 33.96 -44.44 -5.75
N LEU A 1069 33.22 -43.85 -6.69
CA LEU A 1069 31.88 -43.38 -6.47
C LEU A 1069 30.85 -44.51 -6.68
N THR A 1070 29.79 -44.52 -5.88
CA THR A 1070 28.62 -45.38 -6.10
C THR A 1070 27.97 -45.08 -7.45
N ARG A 1071 27.13 -46.01 -7.90
CA ARG A 1071 26.34 -45.84 -9.12
C ARG A 1071 25.26 -44.77 -8.94
N TYR A 1072 24.76 -44.27 -10.07
CA TYR A 1072 23.72 -43.23 -10.12
C TYR A 1072 22.37 -43.65 -9.54
N ASP A 1073 22.11 -44.95 -9.43
CA ASP A 1073 20.87 -45.54 -8.93
C ASP A 1073 20.92 -45.88 -7.43
N SER A 1074 22.05 -45.61 -6.77
CA SER A 1074 22.17 -45.77 -5.32
C SER A 1074 21.26 -44.78 -4.59
N ASP A 1075 20.57 -45.24 -3.54
CA ASP A 1075 19.56 -44.48 -2.79
C ASP A 1075 20.14 -43.98 -1.46
N PHE A 1076 19.79 -42.76 -1.04
CA PHE A 1076 20.31 -42.17 0.19
C PHE A 1076 19.92 -42.96 1.45
N ASN A 1077 18.68 -43.46 1.57
CA ASN A 1077 18.24 -44.22 2.74
C ASN A 1077 18.94 -45.58 2.85
N SER A 1078 19.22 -46.23 1.72
CA SER A 1078 20.05 -47.44 1.65
C SER A 1078 21.52 -47.12 1.95
N SER A 1079 22.07 -46.08 1.34
CA SER A 1079 23.48 -45.71 1.45
C SER A 1079 23.87 -45.29 2.87
N LYS A 1080 23.02 -44.51 3.55
CA LYS A 1080 23.30 -44.00 4.90
C LYS A 1080 23.36 -45.09 5.98
N THR A 1081 22.82 -46.28 5.69
CA THR A 1081 22.85 -47.46 6.58
C THR A 1081 23.87 -48.51 6.15
N GLY A 1082 24.68 -48.23 5.13
CA GLY A 1082 25.71 -49.15 4.62
C GLY A 1082 25.21 -50.19 3.61
N GLY A 1083 23.94 -50.14 3.18
CA GLY A 1083 23.35 -51.11 2.24
C GLY A 1083 23.96 -51.07 0.82
N ASP A 1084 24.30 -49.88 0.32
CA ASP A 1084 24.93 -49.69 -1.01
C ASP A 1084 26.48 -49.62 -0.95
N ALA A 1085 27.04 -49.83 0.24
CA ALA A 1085 28.47 -49.72 0.58
C ALA A 1085 29.11 -48.32 0.41
N ALA A 1086 28.32 -47.25 0.54
CA ALA A 1086 28.87 -45.91 0.75
C ALA A 1086 29.64 -45.84 2.09
N LEU A 1087 30.74 -45.10 2.10
CA LEU A 1087 31.54 -44.89 3.30
C LEU A 1087 30.98 -43.69 4.08
N VAL A 1088 30.81 -43.89 5.39
CA VAL A 1088 30.37 -42.86 6.33
C VAL A 1088 31.58 -42.38 7.11
N PHE A 1089 31.78 -41.08 7.18
CA PHE A 1089 32.95 -40.45 7.77
C PHE A 1089 32.59 -39.56 8.95
N ASN A 1090 33.60 -39.41 9.80
CA ASN A 1090 33.76 -38.37 10.80
C ASN A 1090 35.10 -37.65 10.58
N VAL A 1091 35.32 -36.58 11.33
CA VAL A 1091 36.60 -35.87 11.38
C VAL A 1091 37.34 -36.25 12.67
N ALA A 1092 38.56 -36.76 12.53
CA ALA A 1092 39.44 -37.00 13.67
C ALA A 1092 40.10 -35.69 14.14
N GLN A 1093 40.27 -35.55 15.45
CA GLN A 1093 41.00 -34.42 16.03
C GLN A 1093 42.46 -34.45 15.57
N LYS A 1094 42.94 -33.33 15.02
CA LYS A 1094 44.35 -33.15 14.65
C LYS A 1094 45.24 -33.20 15.90
N THR A 1095 46.37 -33.89 15.78
CA THR A 1095 47.50 -33.78 16.72
C THR A 1095 48.59 -32.90 16.10
N ASP A 1096 49.50 -32.39 16.93
CA ASP A 1096 50.63 -31.55 16.46
C ASP A 1096 51.57 -32.27 15.45
N GLU A 1097 51.47 -33.61 15.36
CA GLU A 1097 52.19 -34.47 14.41
C GLU A 1097 51.47 -34.64 13.06
N ASP A 1098 50.18 -34.29 12.95
CA ASP A 1098 49.39 -34.43 11.73
C ASP A 1098 49.56 -33.20 10.82
N GLY A 1099 50.69 -33.13 10.10
CA GLY A 1099 50.93 -32.09 9.08
C GLY A 1099 50.04 -32.24 7.83
N MET A 1100 50.33 -31.49 6.76
CA MET A 1100 49.63 -31.66 5.47
C MET A 1100 50.21 -32.85 4.69
N VAL A 1101 49.35 -33.61 4.00
CA VAL A 1101 49.80 -34.71 3.11
C VAL A 1101 50.80 -34.15 2.07
N THR A 1102 52.02 -34.71 2.04
CA THR A 1102 53.04 -34.42 1.04
C THR A 1102 52.99 -35.52 -0.03
N SER A 1103 52.75 -35.13 -1.28
CA SER A 1103 52.62 -36.00 -2.45
C SER A 1103 53.63 -37.17 -2.51
N ASN A 1104 53.22 -38.27 -3.17
CA ASN A 1104 54.05 -39.42 -3.58
C ASN A 1104 55.16 -39.12 -4.61
N ASP A 1105 55.55 -37.85 -4.83
CA ASP A 1105 56.60 -37.52 -5.78
C ASP A 1105 57.94 -37.88 -5.10
N GLU A 1106 58.56 -39.00 -5.53
CA GLU A 1106 59.89 -39.40 -5.10
C GLU A 1106 60.84 -38.22 -5.44
N VAL A 1107 61.32 -37.51 -4.42
CA VAL A 1107 62.16 -36.33 -4.61
C VAL A 1107 63.52 -36.79 -5.12
N SER A 1108 63.69 -36.79 -6.44
CA SER A 1108 65.02 -36.73 -7.06
C SER A 1108 65.62 -35.37 -6.73
N VAL A 1109 66.44 -35.29 -5.66
CA VAL A 1109 67.15 -34.07 -5.28
C VAL A 1109 68.26 -33.83 -6.31
N GLU A 1110 68.10 -32.83 -7.18
CA GLU A 1110 69.17 -32.37 -8.07
C GLU A 1110 70.13 -31.40 -7.33
N GLY A 1111 71.37 -31.84 -7.15
CA GLY A 1111 72.58 -31.01 -7.06
C GLY A 1111 72.92 -30.33 -5.71
N VAL A 1112 74.20 -30.44 -5.31
CA VAL A 1112 74.78 -29.68 -4.17
C VAL A 1112 75.09 -28.24 -4.60
N SER A 1113 74.69 -27.25 -3.79
CA SER A 1113 74.96 -25.82 -4.04
C SER A 1113 75.73 -25.18 -2.86
N VAL A 1114 76.63 -24.23 -3.14
CA VAL A 1114 77.46 -23.56 -2.12
C VAL A 1114 77.35 -22.04 -2.28
N VAL A 1115 76.95 -21.34 -1.21
CA VAL A 1115 76.73 -19.87 -1.20
C VAL A 1115 77.57 -19.21 -0.10
N SER A 1116 78.25 -18.10 -0.41
CA SER A 1116 79.02 -17.33 0.58
C SER A 1116 78.18 -16.28 1.32
N GLY A 1117 78.38 -16.17 2.64
CA GLY A 1117 77.82 -15.13 3.52
C GLY A 1117 78.92 -14.25 4.17
N ASN A 1118 78.51 -13.43 5.14
CA ASN A 1118 79.41 -12.59 5.94
C ASN A 1118 80.00 -13.43 7.09
N GLY A 1119 81.27 -13.83 6.98
CA GLY A 1119 81.92 -14.73 7.94
C GLY A 1119 81.43 -16.20 7.95
N ALA A 1120 80.74 -16.67 6.90
CA ALA A 1120 80.24 -18.05 6.79
C ALA A 1120 80.01 -18.51 5.34
N VAL A 1121 79.84 -19.83 5.15
CA VAL A 1121 79.43 -20.49 3.90
C VAL A 1121 78.21 -21.36 4.17
N THR A 1122 77.20 -21.29 3.31
CA THR A 1122 76.01 -22.14 3.35
C THR A 1122 76.10 -23.20 2.25
N VAL A 1123 75.96 -24.48 2.62
CA VAL A 1123 75.96 -25.63 1.70
C VAL A 1123 74.57 -26.25 1.69
N GLN A 1124 74.00 -26.39 0.49
CA GLN A 1124 72.65 -26.88 0.25
C GLN A 1124 72.67 -28.21 -0.50
N GLY A 1125 71.72 -29.10 -0.21
CA GLY A 1125 71.55 -30.40 -0.90
C GLY A 1125 72.60 -31.46 -0.56
N ALA A 1126 73.27 -31.34 0.59
CA ALA A 1126 74.41 -32.17 1.00
C ALA A 1126 74.24 -32.83 2.38
N ALA A 1127 73.01 -33.09 2.84
CA ALA A 1127 72.79 -33.85 4.08
C ALA A 1127 73.50 -35.21 4.03
N GLY A 1128 74.18 -35.58 5.11
CA GLY A 1128 74.96 -36.80 5.25
C GLY A 1128 76.34 -36.77 4.55
N LYS A 1129 76.64 -35.75 3.73
CA LYS A 1129 77.95 -35.63 3.05
C LYS A 1129 78.98 -34.91 3.93
N SER A 1130 80.26 -35.28 3.77
CA SER A 1130 81.38 -34.57 4.40
C SER A 1130 81.69 -33.29 3.63
N VAL A 1131 81.86 -32.19 4.35
CA VAL A 1131 82.26 -30.89 3.78
C VAL A 1131 83.57 -30.46 4.39
N VAL A 1132 84.55 -30.18 3.53
CA VAL A 1132 85.86 -29.65 3.90
C VAL A 1132 86.06 -28.28 3.27
N ILE A 1133 86.29 -27.26 4.08
CA ILE A 1133 86.57 -25.90 3.64
C ILE A 1133 88.04 -25.59 3.85
N THR A 1134 88.73 -25.17 2.79
CA THR A 1134 90.16 -24.80 2.80
C THR A 1134 90.36 -23.35 2.39
N ASN A 1135 91.37 -22.69 2.96
CA ASN A 1135 91.78 -21.36 2.49
C ASN A 1135 92.66 -21.46 1.23
N ILE A 1136 93.02 -20.32 0.62
CA ILE A 1136 93.83 -20.29 -0.61
C ILE A 1136 95.26 -20.87 -0.45
N LEU A 1137 95.73 -21.09 0.78
CA LEU A 1137 97.01 -21.73 1.10
C LEU A 1137 96.86 -23.24 1.34
N GLY A 1138 95.66 -23.82 1.15
CA GLY A 1138 95.39 -25.25 1.32
C GLY A 1138 95.20 -25.69 2.77
N LYS A 1139 95.06 -24.77 3.72
CA LYS A 1139 94.81 -25.10 5.14
C LYS A 1139 93.31 -25.29 5.37
N VAL A 1140 92.91 -26.40 5.99
CA VAL A 1140 91.52 -26.67 6.42
C VAL A 1140 91.12 -25.65 7.49
N VAL A 1141 90.02 -24.94 7.23
CA VAL A 1141 89.42 -23.94 8.14
C VAL A 1141 88.12 -24.45 8.78
N ALA A 1142 87.42 -25.39 8.16
CA ALA A 1142 86.30 -26.11 8.75
C ALA A 1142 86.13 -27.48 8.08
N GLU A 1143 85.74 -28.49 8.85
CA GLU A 1143 85.44 -29.84 8.36
C GLU A 1143 84.30 -30.41 9.20
N THR A 1144 83.21 -30.86 8.56
CA THR A 1144 82.05 -31.44 9.24
C THR A 1144 81.23 -32.30 8.30
N ILE A 1145 80.46 -33.24 8.87
CA ILE A 1145 79.38 -33.93 8.16
C ILE A 1145 78.11 -33.13 8.36
N LEU A 1146 77.38 -32.83 7.29
CA LEU A 1146 76.14 -32.06 7.38
C LEU A 1146 75.00 -32.97 7.86
N THR A 1147 74.22 -32.53 8.84
CA THR A 1147 73.01 -33.24 9.29
C THR A 1147 71.74 -32.73 8.63
N SER A 1148 71.84 -31.73 7.75
CA SER A 1148 70.73 -31.06 7.08
C SER A 1148 71.12 -30.64 5.66
N ASP A 1149 70.14 -30.60 4.76
CA ASP A 1149 70.30 -30.14 3.37
C ASP A 1149 70.44 -28.63 3.23
N ASN A 1150 70.53 -27.89 4.34
CA ASN A 1150 70.83 -26.46 4.33
C ASN A 1150 71.64 -26.11 5.59
N ALA A 1151 72.97 -26.23 5.50
CA ALA A 1151 73.86 -26.05 6.63
C ALA A 1151 74.79 -24.85 6.45
N THR A 1152 74.91 -24.03 7.49
CA THR A 1152 75.81 -22.86 7.49
C THR A 1152 77.02 -23.12 8.37
N ILE A 1153 78.21 -22.94 7.80
CA ILE A 1153 79.50 -23.19 8.44
C ILE A 1153 80.27 -21.86 8.53
N SER A 1154 80.59 -21.45 9.75
CA SER A 1154 81.37 -20.23 9.99
C SER A 1154 82.80 -20.37 9.48
N VAL A 1155 83.27 -19.40 8.71
CA VAL A 1155 84.63 -19.37 8.15
C VAL A 1155 85.17 -17.94 8.09
N PRO A 1156 86.48 -17.72 8.27
CA PRO A 1156 87.07 -16.37 8.21
C PRO A 1156 86.86 -15.69 6.84
N ALA A 1157 86.76 -14.36 6.83
CA ALA A 1157 86.68 -13.57 5.60
C ALA A 1157 87.89 -13.83 4.67
N GLY A 1158 87.62 -13.99 3.37
CA GLY A 1158 88.62 -14.34 2.36
C GLY A 1158 88.11 -15.35 1.32
N ILE A 1159 88.99 -15.75 0.40
CA ILE A 1159 88.68 -16.78 -0.61
C ILE A 1159 88.87 -18.16 0.01
N VAL A 1160 87.82 -18.98 -0.02
CA VAL A 1160 87.84 -20.36 0.45
C VAL A 1160 87.37 -21.32 -0.65
N ALA A 1161 87.88 -22.54 -0.62
CA ALA A 1161 87.42 -23.64 -1.47
C ALA A 1161 86.65 -24.64 -0.61
N VAL A 1162 85.43 -24.98 -1.02
CA VAL A 1162 84.48 -25.83 -0.31
C VAL A 1162 84.36 -27.13 -1.11
N ALA A 1163 84.92 -28.20 -0.57
CA ALA A 1163 84.81 -29.53 -1.14
C ALA A 1163 83.69 -30.29 -0.41
N VAL A 1164 82.73 -30.80 -1.17
CA VAL A 1164 81.66 -31.67 -0.66
C VAL A 1164 81.91 -33.07 -1.21
N ASP A 1165 81.78 -34.10 -0.36
CA ASP A 1165 82.04 -35.48 -0.75
C ASP A 1165 81.21 -35.89 -1.99
N GLY A 1166 81.90 -36.35 -3.03
CA GLY A 1166 81.31 -36.71 -4.33
C GLY A 1166 81.04 -35.55 -5.30
N GLU A 1167 81.38 -34.30 -4.97
CA GLU A 1167 81.17 -33.10 -5.82
C GLU A 1167 82.49 -32.39 -6.15
N GLU A 1168 82.50 -31.57 -7.22
CA GLU A 1168 83.65 -30.69 -7.50
C GLU A 1168 83.77 -29.57 -6.44
N ALA A 1169 85.01 -29.24 -6.06
CA ALA A 1169 85.25 -28.21 -5.06
C ALA A 1169 84.89 -26.80 -5.59
N VAL A 1170 84.04 -26.08 -4.86
CA VAL A 1170 83.53 -24.75 -5.24
C VAL A 1170 84.35 -23.66 -4.54
N LYS A 1171 84.85 -22.68 -5.31
CA LYS A 1171 85.55 -21.50 -4.75
C LYS A 1171 84.56 -20.38 -4.48
N VAL A 1172 84.55 -19.85 -3.27
CA VAL A 1172 83.65 -18.76 -2.86
C VAL A 1172 84.40 -17.66 -2.09
N VAL A 1173 83.88 -16.44 -2.14
CA VAL A 1173 84.45 -15.27 -1.47
C VAL A 1173 83.60 -14.95 -0.24
N VAL A 1174 84.14 -15.23 0.95
CA VAL A 1174 83.49 -14.92 2.22
C VAL A 1174 83.76 -13.46 2.55
N LYS A 1175 82.70 -12.68 2.73
CA LYS A 1175 82.79 -11.25 3.04
C LYS A 1175 83.21 -11.03 4.49
#